data_AF-H2BXZ6-F1
#
_entry.id   AF-H2BXZ6-F1
#
_cell.length_a   1.000
_cell.length_b   1.000
_cell.length_c   1.000
_cell.angle_alpha   90.00
_cell.angle_beta   90.00
_cell.angle_gamma   90.00
#
_symmetry.space_group_name_H-M   'P 1'
#
loop_
_entity.id
_entity.type
_entity.pdbx_description
1 polymer ?
#
loop_
_entity_poly.entity_id
_entity_poly.type
_entity_poly.pdbx_seq_one_letter_code
_entity_poly.pdbx_strand_id
1 'polypeptide(L)'
;MFKNLFLFSLICLFTSGLKSQEKPRVISFDGVEWWEGFKKENQAELYNSPYSLTETAPRYLWNETGVENGSLLFDGYSTYLEIQNVALNKDFAISFWIAPRAFDSAIDSKISSILDFYNPTDSTAFRIGLLQHGKLAVEFDNNMNLERFTNENSYVNKNHWNYVSLIKKGNQVKVEINNKAVIEDSLGIDFSEFFQKKKHLMIGRNSKASGFGDKFKFNMISGLIDEIIVKNEPSLDEIDQNKLTQLQNQDLSGALRLDFSKYENERFKPAYHATAPAHWMNEPHAPLYYNGKYHLFYQHNPFGPYWGQIHWGHWVSDDMVNWEHTEIALAPEKGNMAPDGIWSGSAFVGPENIPLLFYTAGNLSKEQNQYTSIAIPKDTTDVNLQEWKKTEIIVDKPSEYKENEFRDPFVFQVDGTYYMIVGSGIEGKGGTAPIFESQDALSWKYLNPFYIADIEKYPFLGGVWELPVLLPLREKNGTPTDKFVFMVLPLRNEADVEVFYWIGEFDTDQKKFVPDNPEPKLMDYGDFGFTGPSGFIDPKTNRSIVFSIAQGKYGNIDTYDMGWAHNAGLPIELWLSPNNELRFGPIKELEKLREPELISCTNCNAKTINQQLEEIKGEQLEILMEFEASDLEQGIEVRRTDDGSLKGMIYYDPEIESVVFDKKQENPERDFKALQAPLKNASKVKLHIFLDRSMVEIYINDEVSITDRIYFIDDDATGLKLIGPENMNLKNFNVWRLKGIDWKYAE
;
A
#
# COMPACT_ATOMS: atom_id res chain seq x y z
N MET A 1 71.53 -29.35 -55.91
CA MET A 1 72.07 -29.62 -54.55
C MET A 1 72.27 -28.27 -53.88
N PHE A 2 71.70 -28.08 -52.68
CA PHE A 2 71.98 -27.01 -51.70
C PHE A 2 71.58 -25.57 -52.09
N LYS A 3 70.54 -25.01 -51.45
CA LYS A 3 70.48 -24.34 -50.13
C LYS A 3 70.97 -22.88 -50.19
N ASN A 4 70.09 -22.04 -49.62
CA ASN A 4 70.37 -20.84 -48.83
C ASN A 4 70.17 -19.42 -49.43
N LEU A 5 69.20 -18.77 -48.79
CA LEU A 5 69.19 -17.42 -48.20
C LEU A 5 68.80 -16.20 -49.05
N PHE A 6 67.66 -15.61 -48.65
CA PHE A 6 67.42 -14.18 -48.33
C PHE A 6 67.52 -13.16 -49.50
N LEU A 7 66.70 -12.12 -49.67
CA LEU A 7 65.57 -11.48 -48.95
C LEU A 7 65.09 -10.31 -49.85
N PHE A 8 63.85 -9.82 -49.66
CA PHE A 8 63.29 -8.50 -50.04
C PHE A 8 63.07 -8.19 -51.54
N SER A 9 62.02 -7.46 -51.99
CA SER A 9 61.00 -6.64 -51.33
C SER A 9 59.83 -6.28 -52.29
N LEU A 10 58.65 -6.05 -51.68
CA LEU A 10 57.57 -5.10 -52.00
C LEU A 10 56.91 -5.05 -53.40
N ILE A 11 55.60 -5.35 -53.43
CA ILE A 11 54.58 -4.39 -53.89
C ILE A 11 53.40 -4.40 -52.89
N CYS A 12 53.00 -3.20 -52.50
CA CYS A 12 52.03 -2.84 -51.48
C CYS A 12 50.55 -2.90 -51.92
N LEU A 13 49.72 -3.28 -50.95
CA LEU A 13 48.45 -2.68 -50.51
C LEU A 13 47.45 -2.10 -51.52
N PHE A 14 46.29 -2.75 -51.61
CA PHE A 14 44.97 -2.11 -51.45
C PHE A 14 44.02 -3.11 -50.77
N THR A 15 43.79 -2.95 -49.46
CA THR A 15 42.58 -3.44 -48.81
C THR A 15 42.05 -2.33 -47.92
N SER A 16 40.95 -1.74 -48.38
CA SER A 16 40.07 -0.89 -47.60
C SER A 16 39.66 -1.61 -46.31
N GLY A 17 39.88 -0.96 -45.18
CA GLY A 17 39.35 -1.41 -43.89
C GLY A 17 37.83 -1.35 -43.91
N LEU A 18 37.19 -2.51 -44.07
CA LEU A 18 35.81 -2.70 -43.61
C LEU A 18 35.83 -2.58 -42.09
N LYS A 19 35.38 -1.43 -41.57
CA LYS A 19 34.90 -1.36 -40.18
C LYS A 19 33.82 -2.43 -40.06
N SER A 20 34.02 -3.45 -39.22
CA SER A 20 32.93 -4.35 -38.86
C SER A 20 31.85 -3.48 -38.22
N GLN A 21 30.70 -3.32 -38.87
CA GLN A 21 29.53 -2.77 -38.20
C GLN A 21 29.20 -3.71 -37.04
N GLU A 22 29.40 -3.24 -35.81
CA GLU A 22 28.90 -3.94 -34.64
C GLU A 22 27.39 -4.09 -34.81
N LYS A 23 26.89 -5.32 -34.64
CA LYS A 23 25.46 -5.59 -34.74
C LYS A 23 24.69 -4.76 -33.70
N PRO A 24 23.47 -4.30 -34.01
CA PRO A 24 22.60 -3.69 -33.02
C PRO A 24 22.43 -4.63 -31.83
N ARG A 25 22.39 -4.06 -30.62
CA ARG A 25 21.98 -4.82 -29.43
C ARG A 25 20.48 -4.75 -29.34
N VAL A 26 19.83 -5.90 -29.24
CA VAL A 26 18.39 -6.05 -29.12
C VAL A 26 18.11 -6.76 -27.79
N ILE A 27 17.24 -6.18 -26.97
CA ILE A 27 16.82 -6.72 -25.68
C ILE A 27 15.29 -6.81 -25.72
N SER A 28 14.76 -8.01 -25.97
CA SER A 28 13.35 -8.25 -26.29
C SER A 28 12.55 -8.87 -25.16
N PHE A 29 13.17 -9.34 -24.07
CA PHE A 29 12.45 -9.89 -22.92
C PHE A 29 11.44 -11.01 -23.24
N ASP A 30 11.72 -11.83 -24.27
CA ASP A 30 10.85 -12.92 -24.76
C ASP A 30 10.86 -14.17 -23.85
N GLY A 31 10.76 -13.97 -22.53
CA GLY A 31 10.67 -15.05 -21.55
C GLY A 31 12.00 -15.73 -21.19
N VAL A 32 11.86 -16.86 -20.51
CA VAL A 32 12.98 -17.56 -19.85
C VAL A 32 14.01 -18.10 -20.86
N GLU A 33 13.56 -18.69 -21.97
CA GLU A 33 14.48 -19.26 -22.98
C GLU A 33 15.36 -18.19 -23.62
N TRP A 34 14.76 -17.05 -23.96
CA TRP A 34 15.49 -15.89 -24.45
C TRP A 34 16.50 -15.40 -23.40
N TRP A 35 16.08 -15.28 -22.13
CA TRP A 35 16.92 -14.77 -21.05
C TRP A 35 18.17 -15.62 -20.84
N GLU A 36 18.04 -16.95 -20.82
CA GLU A 36 19.18 -17.85 -20.63
C GLU A 36 20.19 -17.74 -21.79
N GLY A 37 19.70 -17.56 -23.02
CA GLY A 37 20.54 -17.26 -24.19
C GLY A 37 21.23 -15.91 -24.07
N PHE A 38 20.46 -14.86 -23.78
CA PHE A 38 20.94 -13.49 -23.67
C PHE A 38 22.01 -13.34 -22.58
N LYS A 39 21.76 -13.91 -21.38
CA LYS A 39 22.67 -13.88 -20.24
C LYS A 39 24.03 -14.49 -20.56
N LYS A 40 24.04 -15.62 -21.26
CA LYS A 40 25.27 -16.34 -21.67
C LYS A 40 26.15 -15.50 -22.59
N GLU A 41 25.55 -14.64 -23.39
CA GLU A 41 26.26 -13.83 -24.39
C GLU A 41 26.66 -12.43 -23.87
N ASN A 42 25.95 -11.87 -22.88
CA ASN A 42 26.01 -10.44 -22.58
C ASN A 42 26.53 -10.04 -21.19
N GLN A 43 27.03 -10.95 -20.34
CA GLN A 43 27.39 -10.62 -18.93
C GLN A 43 26.25 -9.86 -18.23
N ALA A 44 25.04 -10.40 -18.38
CA ALA A 44 23.83 -9.78 -17.87
C ALA A 44 23.35 -10.46 -16.58
N GLU A 45 22.81 -9.66 -15.66
CA GLU A 45 22.18 -10.13 -14.42
C GLU A 45 20.84 -9.44 -14.23
N LEU A 46 19.82 -10.24 -13.91
CA LEU A 46 18.45 -9.78 -13.65
C LEU A 46 18.17 -9.94 -12.17
N TYR A 47 17.66 -8.87 -11.55
CA TYR A 47 17.36 -8.80 -10.13
C TYR A 47 15.86 -8.64 -9.95
N ASN A 48 15.30 -9.28 -8.91
CA ASN A 48 13.91 -9.18 -8.49
C ASN A 48 13.78 -9.73 -7.05
N SER A 49 12.75 -9.32 -6.31
CA SER A 49 12.45 -9.83 -4.97
C SER A 49 11.92 -11.28 -5.01
N PRO A 50 12.15 -12.10 -3.97
CA PRO A 50 11.54 -13.43 -3.89
C PRO A 50 10.01 -13.40 -3.68
N TYR A 51 9.45 -12.28 -3.21
CA TYR A 51 8.05 -12.17 -2.75
C TYR A 51 7.72 -13.17 -1.63
N SER A 52 8.69 -13.43 -0.76
CA SER A 52 8.64 -14.35 0.37
C SER A 52 9.73 -14.02 1.39
N LEU A 53 9.47 -14.22 2.68
CA LEU A 53 10.50 -14.17 3.73
C LEU A 53 11.32 -15.46 3.84
N THR A 54 10.80 -16.58 3.34
CA THR A 54 11.39 -17.91 3.51
C THR A 54 12.14 -18.39 2.27
N GLU A 55 11.88 -17.78 1.10
CA GLU A 55 12.58 -18.08 -0.14
C GLU A 55 13.63 -17.01 -0.46
N THR A 56 14.68 -17.40 -1.18
CA THR A 56 15.77 -16.50 -1.61
C THR A 56 15.91 -16.38 -3.12
N ALA A 57 15.21 -17.22 -3.89
CA ALA A 57 15.27 -17.20 -5.34
C ALA A 57 14.40 -16.06 -5.90
N PRO A 58 14.90 -15.26 -6.86
CA PRO A 58 14.11 -14.19 -7.47
C PRO A 58 12.96 -14.77 -8.30
N ARG A 59 11.83 -14.07 -8.34
CA ARG A 59 10.65 -14.44 -9.15
C ARG A 59 10.45 -13.48 -10.31
N TYR A 60 11.17 -13.72 -11.40
CA TYR A 60 11.12 -12.86 -12.59
C TYR A 60 9.71 -12.77 -13.19
N LEU A 61 9.30 -11.53 -13.52
CA LEU A 61 7.94 -11.19 -13.92
C LEU A 61 7.76 -11.18 -15.44
N TRP A 62 7.96 -12.33 -16.07
CA TRP A 62 7.70 -12.49 -17.50
C TRP A 62 6.22 -12.32 -17.81
N ASN A 63 5.91 -11.68 -18.93
CA ASN A 63 4.54 -11.46 -19.40
C ASN A 63 4.38 -11.96 -20.84
N GLU A 64 3.26 -12.61 -21.14
CA GLU A 64 2.91 -13.05 -22.50
C GLU A 64 2.49 -11.89 -23.40
N THR A 65 2.13 -10.74 -22.82
CA THR A 65 1.82 -9.51 -23.54
C THR A 65 3.12 -8.74 -23.81
N GLY A 66 3.50 -8.66 -25.08
CA GLY A 66 4.64 -7.88 -25.56
C GLY A 66 4.32 -7.14 -26.86
N VAL A 67 5.33 -6.46 -27.39
CA VAL A 67 5.28 -5.76 -28.69
C VAL A 67 5.35 -6.76 -29.84
N GLU A 68 6.16 -7.81 -29.70
CA GLU A 68 6.27 -8.90 -30.68
C GLU A 68 5.92 -10.25 -30.07
N ASN A 69 6.59 -10.68 -28.99
CA ASN A 69 6.23 -11.89 -28.24
C ASN A 69 5.90 -11.55 -26.78
N GLY A 70 6.88 -11.66 -25.88
CA GLY A 70 6.72 -11.42 -24.46
C GLY A 70 7.26 -10.07 -24.03
N SER A 71 7.15 -9.76 -22.75
CA SER A 71 7.85 -8.63 -22.14
C SER A 71 8.25 -8.94 -20.70
N LEU A 72 8.97 -7.99 -20.09
CA LEU A 72 9.28 -8.03 -18.66
C LEU A 72 8.51 -6.92 -17.93
N LEU A 73 7.80 -7.30 -16.87
CA LEU A 73 7.16 -6.36 -15.97
C LEU A 73 8.16 -5.87 -14.92
N PHE A 74 8.38 -4.57 -14.88
CA PHE A 74 9.17 -3.91 -13.85
C PHE A 74 8.25 -3.52 -12.70
N ASP A 75 8.51 -4.04 -11.51
CA ASP A 75 7.58 -3.94 -10.38
C ASP A 75 7.55 -2.58 -9.68
N GLY A 76 8.53 -1.71 -9.95
CA GLY A 76 8.65 -0.39 -9.32
C GLY A 76 9.63 -0.32 -8.15
N TYR A 77 10.22 -1.42 -7.69
CA TYR A 77 11.21 -1.37 -6.59
C TYR A 77 12.31 -2.42 -6.61
N SER A 78 12.06 -3.62 -7.14
CA SER A 78 12.99 -4.74 -7.06
C SER A 78 13.48 -5.24 -8.41
N THR A 79 12.70 -5.03 -9.48
CA THR A 79 12.99 -5.57 -10.81
C THR A 79 13.91 -4.63 -11.58
N TYR A 80 15.12 -5.08 -11.91
CA TYR A 80 16.02 -4.36 -12.81
C TYR A 80 17.05 -5.30 -13.44
N LEU A 81 17.60 -4.92 -14.59
CA LEU A 81 18.61 -5.67 -15.32
C LEU A 81 19.92 -4.87 -15.37
N GLU A 82 21.06 -5.52 -15.15
CA GLU A 82 22.39 -4.95 -15.34
C GLU A 82 23.16 -5.73 -16.42
N ILE A 83 23.82 -5.01 -17.34
CA ILE A 83 24.68 -5.56 -18.38
C ILE A 83 26.06 -4.91 -18.27
N GLN A 84 27.10 -5.71 -18.10
CA GLN A 84 28.46 -5.19 -17.91
C GLN A 84 29.17 -4.93 -19.24
N ASN A 85 30.20 -4.07 -19.20
CA ASN A 85 31.15 -3.88 -20.30
C ASN A 85 30.54 -3.44 -21.65
N VAL A 86 29.49 -2.62 -21.60
CA VAL A 86 28.75 -2.07 -22.73
C VAL A 86 29.50 -0.90 -23.37
N ALA A 87 29.68 -0.95 -24.69
CA ALA A 87 30.24 0.16 -25.48
C ALA A 87 29.09 0.96 -26.08
N LEU A 88 29.17 2.29 -25.96
CA LEU A 88 28.26 3.25 -26.59
C LEU A 88 29.13 4.27 -27.33
N ASN A 89 28.93 4.36 -28.65
CA ASN A 89 29.68 5.26 -29.52
C ASN A 89 29.35 6.73 -29.27
N LYS A 90 30.21 7.62 -29.77
CA LYS A 90 29.92 9.07 -29.77
C LYS A 90 28.65 9.39 -30.54
N ASP A 91 28.37 8.70 -31.63
CA ASP A 91 27.11 8.80 -32.35
C ASP A 91 26.37 7.49 -32.19
N PHE A 92 25.10 7.56 -31.81
CA PHE A 92 24.31 6.39 -31.49
C PHE A 92 22.81 6.69 -31.65
N ALA A 93 22.03 5.62 -31.72
CA ALA A 93 20.58 5.70 -31.66
C ALA A 93 20.03 4.61 -30.74
N ILE A 94 18.94 4.94 -30.04
CA ILE A 94 18.26 4.06 -29.10
C ILE A 94 16.77 4.11 -29.39
N SER A 95 16.10 2.97 -29.38
CA SER A 95 14.64 2.91 -29.30
C SER A 95 14.19 1.87 -28.29
N PHE A 96 12.99 2.05 -27.74
CA PHE A 96 12.35 1.07 -26.86
C PHE A 96 10.85 1.34 -26.80
N TRP A 97 10.13 0.33 -26.31
CA TRP A 97 8.74 0.43 -25.93
C TRP A 97 8.60 0.42 -24.41
N ILE A 98 7.68 1.25 -23.89
CA ILE A 98 7.34 1.29 -22.47
C ILE A 98 5.85 1.49 -22.26
N ALA A 99 5.25 0.69 -21.37
CA ALA A 99 3.89 0.87 -20.86
C ALA A 99 3.94 1.06 -19.34
N PRO A 100 4.08 2.31 -18.85
CA PRO A 100 4.16 2.58 -17.43
C PRO A 100 2.77 2.46 -16.77
N ARG A 101 2.69 1.77 -15.63
CA ARG A 101 1.45 1.68 -14.83
C ARG A 101 1.33 2.77 -13.76
N ALA A 102 2.47 3.31 -13.32
CA ALA A 102 2.58 4.38 -12.35
C ALA A 102 3.85 5.22 -12.63
N PHE A 103 3.95 6.41 -12.03
CA PHE A 103 5.10 7.31 -12.19
C PHE A 103 5.73 7.69 -10.86
N ASP A 104 7.04 7.42 -10.70
CA ASP A 104 7.83 7.68 -9.49
C ASP A 104 7.85 9.19 -9.17
N SER A 105 8.11 9.53 -7.91
CA SER A 105 8.14 10.92 -7.45
C SER A 105 9.36 11.69 -7.92
N ALA A 106 10.26 11.05 -8.69
CA ALA A 106 11.55 11.58 -9.05
C ALA A 106 12.29 12.13 -7.82
N ILE A 107 12.33 11.32 -6.76
CA ILE A 107 12.92 11.73 -5.47
C ILE A 107 14.35 12.25 -5.70
N ASP A 108 14.70 13.33 -5.02
CA ASP A 108 15.94 14.12 -5.21
C ASP A 108 16.13 14.66 -6.63
N SER A 109 15.02 14.88 -7.34
CA SER A 109 15.00 15.28 -8.75
C SER A 109 15.70 14.29 -9.69
N LYS A 110 15.91 13.04 -9.28
CA LYS A 110 16.56 12.01 -10.10
C LYS A 110 15.55 11.34 -11.02
N ILE A 111 15.98 10.98 -12.23
CA ILE A 111 15.12 10.28 -13.18
C ILE A 111 14.96 8.81 -12.76
N SER A 112 13.76 8.27 -12.91
CA SER A 112 13.56 6.83 -12.97
C SER A 112 14.10 6.32 -14.30
N SER A 113 15.29 5.74 -14.28
CA SER A 113 16.00 5.37 -15.51
C SER A 113 15.35 4.16 -16.17
N ILE A 114 14.93 4.33 -17.42
CA ILE A 114 14.63 3.22 -18.33
C ILE A 114 15.94 2.58 -18.75
N LEU A 115 16.90 3.41 -19.18
CA LEU A 115 18.28 3.01 -19.49
C LEU A 115 19.25 3.95 -18.77
N ASP A 116 20.27 3.38 -18.13
CA ASP A 116 21.32 4.09 -17.41
C ASP A 116 22.68 3.49 -17.80
N PHE A 117 23.37 4.14 -18.73
CA PHE A 117 24.73 3.81 -19.09
C PHE A 117 25.67 4.53 -18.14
N TYR A 118 26.18 3.85 -17.12
CA TYR A 118 27.04 4.44 -16.10
C TYR A 118 28.41 3.79 -16.05
N ASN A 119 29.39 4.54 -15.60
CA ASN A 119 30.70 4.02 -15.24
C ASN A 119 30.80 3.87 -13.72
N PRO A 120 30.99 2.64 -13.19
CA PRO A 120 31.07 2.41 -11.74
C PRO A 120 32.30 3.07 -11.09
N THR A 121 33.31 3.47 -11.86
CA THR A 121 34.58 4.00 -11.31
C THR A 121 34.65 5.51 -11.22
N ASP A 122 34.07 6.24 -12.16
CA ASP A 122 34.14 7.72 -12.22
C ASP A 122 32.77 8.40 -12.19
N SER A 123 31.69 7.61 -12.03
CA SER A 123 30.31 8.10 -11.88
C SER A 123 29.77 8.90 -13.07
N THR A 124 30.46 8.89 -14.22
CA THR A 124 29.94 9.45 -15.48
C THR A 124 28.78 8.60 -15.99
N ALA A 125 27.77 9.22 -16.58
CA ALA A 125 26.59 8.52 -17.05
C ALA A 125 25.88 9.20 -18.21
N PHE A 126 25.16 8.39 -18.99
CA PHE A 126 24.09 8.82 -19.89
C PHE A 126 22.82 8.08 -19.49
N ARG A 127 21.72 8.80 -19.33
CA ARG A 127 20.46 8.21 -18.87
C ARG A 127 19.29 8.69 -19.72
N ILE A 128 18.31 7.82 -19.91
CA ILE A 128 16.98 8.17 -20.42
C ILE A 128 15.94 7.52 -19.52
N GLY A 129 14.95 8.31 -19.09
CA GLY A 129 14.02 7.89 -18.07
C GLY A 129 12.87 8.87 -17.86
N LEU A 130 12.11 8.63 -16.79
CA LEU A 130 10.93 9.41 -16.45
C LEU A 130 11.17 10.21 -15.17
N LEU A 131 10.73 11.46 -15.17
CA LEU A 131 10.50 12.26 -13.97
C LEU A 131 9.02 12.10 -13.54
N GLN A 132 8.60 12.89 -12.54
CA GLN A 132 7.22 12.93 -12.06
C GLN A 132 6.20 13.00 -13.21
N HIS A 133 5.10 12.26 -13.03
CA HIS A 133 3.97 12.21 -13.95
C HIS A 133 4.31 11.79 -15.39
N GLY A 134 5.39 11.02 -15.58
CA GLY A 134 5.76 10.47 -16.88
C GLY A 134 6.47 11.45 -17.79
N LYS A 135 7.05 12.53 -17.24
CA LYS A 135 7.85 13.47 -18.03
C LYS A 135 9.18 12.82 -18.43
N LEU A 136 9.34 12.49 -19.70
CA LEU A 136 10.57 11.94 -20.26
C LEU A 136 11.72 12.95 -20.13
N ALA A 137 12.88 12.46 -19.72
CA ALA A 137 14.11 13.23 -19.63
C ALA A 137 15.30 12.41 -20.12
N VAL A 138 16.27 13.11 -20.71
CA VAL A 138 17.56 12.58 -21.13
C VAL A 138 18.67 13.33 -20.40
N GLU A 139 19.63 12.62 -19.84
CA GLU A 139 20.70 13.20 -19.03
C GLU A 139 22.08 12.75 -19.50
N PHE A 140 23.03 13.69 -19.49
CA PHE A 140 24.46 13.44 -19.58
C PHE A 140 25.14 14.00 -18.33
N ASP A 141 25.88 13.15 -17.63
CA ASP A 141 26.52 13.42 -16.36
C ASP A 141 28.02 13.12 -16.48
N ASN A 142 28.88 14.13 -16.30
CA ASN A 142 30.34 13.96 -16.28
C ASN A 142 30.93 14.11 -14.85
N ASN A 143 30.10 13.88 -13.82
CA ASN A 143 30.39 14.04 -12.40
C ASN A 143 30.59 15.50 -11.93
N MET A 144 30.99 16.41 -12.82
CA MET A 144 31.09 17.85 -12.53
C MET A 144 29.87 18.63 -12.99
N ASN A 145 29.26 18.20 -14.09
CA ASN A 145 28.11 18.85 -14.72
C ASN A 145 27.08 17.80 -15.11
N LEU A 146 25.81 18.20 -15.00
CA LEU A 146 24.65 17.45 -15.47
C LEU A 146 23.94 18.30 -16.51
N GLU A 147 23.79 17.77 -17.73
CA GLU A 147 22.98 18.40 -18.77
C GLU A 147 21.73 17.53 -19.00
N ARG A 148 20.55 18.13 -18.81
CA ARG A 148 19.25 17.45 -18.91
C ARG A 148 18.39 18.05 -20.02
N PHE A 149 17.89 17.20 -20.91
CA PHE A 149 16.92 17.55 -21.94
C PHE A 149 15.54 17.03 -21.56
N THR A 150 14.58 17.95 -21.39
CA THR A 150 13.16 17.66 -21.12
C THR A 150 12.34 18.93 -21.39
N ASN A 151 11.05 18.81 -21.71
CA ASN A 151 10.16 19.97 -21.88
C ASN A 151 8.68 19.63 -21.62
N GLU A 152 7.79 20.60 -21.80
CA GLU A 152 6.36 20.43 -21.51
C GLU A 152 5.61 19.48 -22.47
N ASN A 153 6.23 19.07 -23.57
CA ASN A 153 5.65 18.14 -24.55
C ASN A 153 6.20 16.71 -24.41
N SER A 154 7.20 16.48 -23.56
CA SER A 154 7.88 15.18 -23.45
C SER A 154 7.22 14.31 -22.38
N TYR A 155 5.97 13.89 -22.60
CA TYR A 155 5.24 13.02 -21.68
C TYR A 155 4.86 11.70 -22.34
N VAL A 156 4.96 10.61 -21.57
CA VAL A 156 4.44 9.28 -21.95
C VAL A 156 3.05 9.07 -21.37
N ASN A 157 2.23 8.27 -22.05
CA ASN A 157 0.91 7.90 -21.57
C ASN A 157 1.00 6.73 -20.59
N LYS A 158 0.32 6.86 -19.45
CA LYS A 158 0.13 5.75 -18.49
C LYS A 158 -0.77 4.68 -19.10
N ASN A 159 -0.54 3.42 -18.76
CA ASN A 159 -1.33 2.24 -19.17
C ASN A 159 -1.40 1.97 -20.68
N HIS A 160 -0.52 2.59 -21.48
CA HIS A 160 -0.47 2.40 -22.93
C HIS A 160 0.98 2.19 -23.36
N TRP A 161 1.19 1.46 -24.44
CA TRP A 161 2.51 1.40 -25.08
C TRP A 161 2.92 2.78 -25.62
N ASN A 162 4.15 3.18 -25.29
CA ASN A 162 4.81 4.36 -25.81
C ASN A 162 6.09 3.92 -26.52
N TYR A 163 6.22 4.28 -27.79
CA TYR A 163 7.46 4.11 -28.52
C TYR A 163 8.32 5.35 -28.33
N VAL A 164 9.54 5.17 -27.84
CA VAL A 164 10.51 6.26 -27.67
C VAL A 164 11.71 5.98 -28.56
N SER A 165 12.13 6.99 -29.32
CA SER A 165 13.37 6.96 -30.09
C SER A 165 14.27 8.15 -29.70
N LEU A 166 15.57 7.90 -29.65
CA LEU A 166 16.60 8.90 -29.37
C LEU A 166 17.72 8.75 -30.38
N ILE A 167 18.10 9.84 -31.02
CA ILE A 167 19.24 9.92 -31.92
C ILE A 167 20.20 10.97 -31.38
N LYS A 168 21.45 10.57 -31.17
CA LYS A 168 22.55 11.47 -30.79
C LYS A 168 23.59 11.47 -31.90
N LYS A 169 23.79 12.63 -32.53
CA LYS A 169 24.73 12.83 -33.65
C LYS A 169 25.59 14.07 -33.42
N GLY A 170 26.89 13.89 -33.24
CA GLY A 170 27.76 14.97 -32.78
C GLY A 170 27.27 15.49 -31.43
N ASN A 171 26.94 16.77 -31.33
CA ASN A 171 26.33 17.33 -30.12
C ASN A 171 24.80 17.34 -30.18
N GLN A 172 24.18 17.07 -31.33
CA GLN A 172 22.73 17.12 -31.48
C GLN A 172 22.09 15.92 -30.78
N VAL A 173 21.01 16.19 -30.05
CA VAL A 173 20.15 15.21 -29.39
C VAL A 173 18.73 15.43 -29.91
N LYS A 174 18.17 14.40 -30.54
CA LYS A 174 16.78 14.35 -30.98
C LYS A 174 16.06 13.23 -30.25
N VAL A 175 14.88 13.51 -29.70
CA VAL A 175 14.02 12.52 -29.05
C VAL A 175 12.62 12.61 -29.63
N GLU A 176 12.03 11.46 -29.93
CA GLU A 176 10.66 11.34 -30.41
C GLU A 176 9.88 10.41 -29.48
N ILE A 177 8.61 10.74 -29.27
CA ILE A 177 7.63 9.89 -28.59
C ILE A 177 6.53 9.62 -29.60
N ASN A 178 6.23 8.36 -29.88
CA ASN A 178 5.18 7.92 -30.81
C ASN A 178 5.28 8.63 -32.18
N ASN A 179 6.48 8.62 -32.79
CA ASN A 179 6.81 9.30 -34.06
C ASN A 179 6.67 10.83 -34.07
N LYS A 180 6.53 11.46 -32.89
CA LYS A 180 6.49 12.92 -32.77
C LYS A 180 7.76 13.41 -32.09
N ALA A 181 8.51 14.28 -32.77
CA ALA A 181 9.66 14.95 -32.18
C ALA A 181 9.22 15.79 -30.97
N VAL A 182 9.82 15.51 -29.82
CA VAL A 182 9.57 16.22 -28.57
C VAL A 182 10.79 17.02 -28.13
N ILE A 183 12.01 16.56 -28.39
CA ILE A 183 13.26 17.24 -28.06
C ILE A 183 14.11 17.32 -29.33
N GLU A 184 14.64 18.49 -29.64
CA GLU A 184 15.65 18.70 -30.66
C GLU A 184 16.56 19.83 -30.17
N ASP A 185 17.71 19.46 -29.60
CA ASP A 185 18.62 20.38 -28.94
C ASP A 185 20.08 19.93 -29.13
N SER A 186 21.05 20.66 -28.56
CA SER A 186 22.47 20.35 -28.67
C SER A 186 23.18 20.45 -27.33
N LEU A 187 24.06 19.49 -27.06
CA LEU A 187 24.95 19.47 -25.90
C LEU A 187 25.78 20.75 -25.85
N GLY A 188 25.61 21.51 -24.77
CA GLY A 188 26.41 22.69 -24.43
C GLY A 188 27.74 22.33 -23.75
N ILE A 189 27.85 21.12 -23.21
CA ILE A 189 29.01 20.63 -22.46
C ILE A 189 29.69 19.46 -23.21
N ASP A 190 31.02 19.35 -23.10
CA ASP A 190 31.77 18.24 -23.68
C ASP A 190 31.69 16.98 -22.80
N PHE A 191 31.11 15.92 -23.35
CA PHE A 191 31.02 14.59 -22.74
C PHE A 191 31.91 13.56 -23.46
N SER A 192 32.94 14.00 -24.21
CA SER A 192 33.81 13.12 -24.99
C SER A 192 34.47 11.99 -24.19
N GLU A 193 34.82 12.22 -22.93
CA GLU A 193 35.46 11.22 -22.07
C GLU A 193 34.50 10.07 -21.73
N PHE A 194 33.22 10.36 -21.52
CA PHE A 194 32.19 9.35 -21.27
C PHE A 194 32.21 8.28 -22.36
N PHE A 195 32.34 8.68 -23.63
CA PHE A 195 32.31 7.74 -24.77
C PHE A 195 33.57 6.86 -24.91
N GLN A 196 34.67 7.15 -24.20
CA GLN A 196 35.94 6.41 -24.36
C GLN A 196 36.03 5.13 -23.53
N LYS A 197 35.23 5.02 -22.46
CA LYS A 197 35.26 3.90 -21.53
C LYS A 197 34.10 2.93 -21.81
N LYS A 198 34.25 1.67 -21.41
CA LYS A 198 33.10 0.75 -21.32
C LYS A 198 32.26 1.11 -20.09
N LYS A 199 30.95 0.90 -20.20
CA LYS A 199 29.95 1.24 -19.19
C LYS A 199 29.26 -0.02 -18.70
N HIS A 200 28.57 0.08 -17.59
CA HIS A 200 27.49 -0.83 -17.26
C HIS A 200 26.20 -0.19 -17.78
N LEU A 201 25.29 -1.01 -18.29
CA LEU A 201 23.95 -0.59 -18.66
C LEU A 201 22.99 -1.16 -17.63
N MET A 202 22.35 -0.29 -16.86
CA MET A 202 21.24 -0.67 -16.00
C MET A 202 19.91 -0.30 -16.65
N ILE A 203 18.94 -1.22 -16.58
CA ILE A 203 17.62 -1.08 -17.18
C ILE A 203 16.57 -1.17 -16.09
N GLY A 204 15.67 -0.19 -16.04
CA GLY A 204 14.59 -0.09 -15.05
C GLY A 204 14.96 0.54 -13.70
N ARG A 205 16.22 0.95 -13.52
CA ARG A 205 16.74 1.55 -12.27
C ARG A 205 17.82 2.60 -12.51
N ASN A 206 17.80 3.67 -11.73
CA ASN A 206 18.87 4.66 -11.71
C ASN A 206 20.12 4.14 -10.97
N SER A 207 21.30 4.30 -11.57
CA SER A 207 22.61 3.91 -10.98
C SER A 207 22.99 4.67 -9.72
N LYS A 208 22.43 5.87 -9.53
CA LYS A 208 22.55 6.70 -8.33
C LYS A 208 21.20 6.83 -7.62
N ALA A 209 20.31 5.83 -7.74
CA ALA A 209 18.98 5.83 -7.11
C ALA A 209 19.05 6.24 -5.64
N SER A 210 18.14 7.13 -5.26
CA SER A 210 17.88 7.43 -3.85
C SER A 210 17.20 6.24 -3.18
N GLY A 211 17.16 6.22 -1.84
CA GLY A 211 16.60 5.07 -1.14
C GLY A 211 16.83 5.10 0.36
N PHE A 212 16.20 4.15 1.05
CA PHE A 212 16.39 3.90 2.47
C PHE A 212 17.29 2.67 2.64
N GLY A 213 18.44 2.86 3.28
CA GLY A 213 19.43 1.78 3.44
C GLY A 213 19.92 1.22 2.10
N ASP A 214 20.35 -0.04 2.12
CA ASP A 214 20.99 -0.68 0.97
C ASP A 214 19.99 -1.35 0.00
N LYS A 215 18.85 -1.83 0.50
CA LYS A 215 17.85 -2.57 -0.30
C LYS A 215 16.82 -1.67 -0.98
N PHE A 216 16.13 -0.81 -0.24
CA PHE A 216 15.03 -0.01 -0.81
C PHE A 216 15.57 1.15 -1.64
N LYS A 217 15.17 1.19 -2.91
CA LYS A 217 15.63 2.17 -3.89
C LYS A 217 14.44 2.74 -4.63
N PHE A 218 14.45 4.06 -4.80
CA PHE A 218 13.50 4.81 -5.62
C PHE A 218 14.07 4.95 -7.03
N ASN A 219 13.44 5.82 -7.84
CA ASN A 219 13.92 6.12 -9.19
C ASN A 219 13.96 4.84 -10.06
N MET A 220 12.90 4.04 -9.92
CA MET A 220 12.67 2.76 -10.58
C MET A 220 11.52 2.91 -11.58
N ILE A 221 11.46 2.02 -12.57
CA ILE A 221 10.33 1.92 -13.50
C ILE A 221 9.26 0.97 -12.94
N SER A 222 8.00 1.36 -13.08
CA SER A 222 6.83 0.53 -12.77
C SER A 222 5.97 0.37 -14.03
N GLY A 223 5.95 -0.83 -14.62
CA GLY A 223 5.26 -1.14 -15.88
C GLY A 223 6.06 -2.05 -16.81
N LEU A 224 5.61 -2.22 -18.05
CA LEU A 224 6.27 -3.07 -19.04
C LEU A 224 7.34 -2.28 -19.80
N ILE A 225 8.49 -2.91 -20.08
CA ILE A 225 9.49 -2.43 -21.03
C ILE A 225 9.75 -3.54 -22.03
N ASP A 226 9.87 -3.18 -23.30
CA ASP A 226 10.08 -4.14 -24.37
C ASP A 226 10.91 -3.57 -25.54
N GLU A 227 11.49 -4.45 -26.34
CA GLU A 227 12.16 -4.17 -27.62
C GLU A 227 13.16 -3.01 -27.56
N ILE A 228 14.11 -3.09 -26.62
CA ILE A 228 15.19 -2.11 -26.50
C ILE A 228 16.22 -2.37 -27.59
N ILE A 229 16.44 -1.39 -28.45
CA ILE A 229 17.42 -1.43 -29.53
C ILE A 229 18.48 -0.36 -29.28
N VAL A 230 19.75 -0.75 -29.25
CA VAL A 230 20.90 0.16 -29.17
C VAL A 230 21.77 -0.01 -30.41
N LYS A 231 21.83 1.04 -31.24
CA LYS A 231 22.65 1.13 -32.46
C LYS A 231 23.83 2.07 -32.24
N ASN A 232 25.02 1.62 -32.65
CA ASN A 232 26.26 2.40 -32.61
C ASN A 232 26.44 3.33 -33.83
N GLU A 233 25.32 3.69 -34.46
CA GLU A 233 25.16 4.64 -35.55
C GLU A 233 23.90 5.50 -35.30
N PRO A 234 23.88 6.77 -35.71
CA PRO A 234 22.79 7.70 -35.38
C PRO A 234 21.61 7.57 -36.36
N SER A 235 21.10 6.35 -36.54
CA SER A 235 19.98 6.05 -37.43
C SER A 235 19.16 4.89 -36.89
N LEU A 236 17.84 5.01 -36.95
CA LEU A 236 16.87 3.95 -36.65
C LEU A 236 15.96 3.76 -37.84
N ASP A 237 15.34 2.58 -37.90
CA ASP A 237 14.27 2.33 -38.84
C ASP A 237 13.01 3.03 -38.32
N GLU A 238 12.29 3.72 -39.22
CA GLU A 238 11.01 4.32 -38.84
C GLU A 238 10.02 3.21 -38.45
N ILE A 239 9.30 3.42 -37.36
CA ILE A 239 8.27 2.48 -36.96
C ILE A 239 7.01 2.70 -37.80
N ASP A 240 6.46 1.59 -38.31
CA ASP A 240 5.23 1.63 -39.09
C ASP A 240 4.07 2.22 -38.26
N GLN A 241 3.37 3.19 -38.86
CA GLN A 241 2.32 3.94 -38.15
C GLN A 241 1.09 3.07 -37.83
N ASN A 242 0.83 2.02 -38.60
CA ASN A 242 -0.24 1.08 -38.29
C ASN A 242 0.15 0.20 -37.09
N LYS A 243 1.38 -0.31 -37.05
CA LYS A 243 1.91 -1.05 -35.87
C LYS A 243 1.85 -0.18 -34.62
N LEU A 244 2.27 1.09 -34.71
CA LEU A 244 2.18 2.03 -33.60
C LEU A 244 0.74 2.19 -33.09
N THR A 245 -0.20 2.47 -34.00
CA THR A 245 -1.61 2.66 -33.65
C THR A 245 -2.23 1.39 -33.07
N GLN A 246 -1.87 0.21 -33.59
CA GLN A 246 -2.34 -1.07 -33.07
C GLN A 246 -1.90 -1.28 -31.63
N LEU A 247 -0.62 -1.08 -31.33
CA LEU A 247 -0.07 -1.27 -29.98
C LEU A 247 -0.59 -0.22 -28.99
N GLN A 248 -0.81 1.02 -29.43
CA GLN A 248 -1.41 2.05 -28.59
C GLN A 248 -2.88 1.76 -28.22
N ASN A 249 -3.58 0.92 -28.97
CA ASN A 249 -4.96 0.51 -28.68
C ASN A 249 -5.04 -0.90 -28.07
N GLN A 250 -3.90 -1.55 -27.79
CA GLN A 250 -3.87 -2.83 -27.13
C GLN A 250 -4.36 -2.67 -25.68
N ASP A 251 -5.28 -3.53 -25.25
CA ASP A 251 -5.67 -3.59 -23.85
C ASP A 251 -4.55 -4.22 -23.02
N LEU A 252 -4.00 -3.44 -22.09
CA LEU A 252 -2.92 -3.83 -21.19
C LEU A 252 -3.37 -4.00 -19.75
N SER A 253 -4.66 -3.87 -19.45
CA SER A 253 -5.20 -3.90 -18.09
C SER A 253 -4.74 -5.15 -17.32
N GLY A 254 -4.98 -6.34 -17.88
CA GLY A 254 -4.53 -7.60 -17.29
C GLY A 254 -3.01 -7.70 -17.09
N ALA A 255 -2.22 -7.18 -18.03
CA ALA A 255 -0.77 -7.27 -18.00
C ALA A 255 -0.10 -6.27 -17.02
N LEU A 256 -0.76 -5.14 -16.74
CA LEU A 256 -0.22 -4.07 -15.87
C LEU A 256 -0.71 -4.14 -14.43
N ARG A 257 -1.83 -4.84 -14.17
CA ARG A 257 -2.37 -5.10 -12.83
C ARG A 257 -1.31 -5.68 -11.90
N LEU A 258 -1.42 -5.37 -10.62
CA LEU A 258 -0.57 -5.99 -9.60
C LEU A 258 -1.01 -7.44 -9.42
N ASP A 259 -0.11 -8.36 -9.68
CA ASP A 259 -0.37 -9.79 -9.51
C ASP A 259 -0.30 -10.16 -8.02
N PHE A 260 -1.47 -10.47 -7.44
CA PHE A 260 -1.59 -10.91 -6.05
C PHE A 260 -1.34 -12.42 -5.88
N SER A 261 -1.44 -13.21 -6.96
CA SER A 261 -1.32 -14.67 -6.90
C SER A 261 0.08 -15.12 -6.48
N LYS A 262 1.09 -14.30 -6.78
CA LYS A 262 2.48 -14.54 -6.35
C LYS A 262 2.66 -14.61 -4.83
N TYR A 263 1.71 -14.11 -4.05
CA TYR A 263 1.73 -14.14 -2.58
C TYR A 263 0.83 -15.22 -1.97
N GLU A 264 0.14 -16.06 -2.75
CA GLU A 264 -0.79 -17.09 -2.22
C GLU A 264 -0.11 -18.04 -1.22
N ASN A 265 1.14 -18.39 -1.52
CA ASN A 265 1.98 -19.26 -0.70
C ASN A 265 2.84 -18.48 0.33
N GLU A 266 2.67 -17.16 0.42
CA GLU A 266 3.35 -16.39 1.46
C GLU A 266 2.66 -16.67 2.80
N ARG A 267 3.34 -17.46 3.64
CA ARG A 267 2.93 -17.88 4.96
C ARG A 267 2.46 -16.74 5.85
N PHE A 268 3.07 -15.56 5.80
CA PHE A 268 2.66 -14.45 6.66
C PHE A 268 1.59 -13.56 6.05
N LYS A 269 1.23 -13.68 4.77
CA LYS A 269 0.17 -12.84 4.20
C LYS A 269 -1.20 -13.28 4.71
N PRO A 270 -2.00 -12.44 5.40
CA PRO A 270 -3.33 -12.83 5.87
C PRO A 270 -4.20 -13.41 4.75
N ALA A 271 -4.97 -14.44 5.06
CA ALA A 271 -5.82 -15.15 4.12
C ALA A 271 -7.23 -14.54 4.06
N TYR A 272 -7.79 -14.08 5.18
CA TYR A 272 -9.17 -13.56 5.27
C TYR A 272 -9.28 -12.11 5.75
N HIS A 273 -8.18 -11.44 6.09
CA HIS A 273 -8.14 -9.98 6.21
C HIS A 273 -7.93 -9.33 4.84
N ALA A 274 -8.57 -8.18 4.61
CA ALA A 274 -8.42 -7.48 3.35
C ALA A 274 -6.98 -6.94 3.17
N THR A 275 -6.38 -7.16 1.99
CA THR A 275 -5.01 -6.75 1.67
C THR A 275 -4.95 -6.07 0.31
N ALA A 276 -4.01 -5.16 0.10
CA ALA A 276 -3.68 -4.72 -1.26
C ALA A 276 -3.18 -5.90 -2.12
N PRO A 277 -3.31 -5.84 -3.45
CA PRO A 277 -2.82 -6.92 -4.31
C PRO A 277 -1.30 -7.13 -4.19
N ALA A 278 -0.56 -6.07 -3.88
CA ALA A 278 0.87 -6.06 -3.63
C ALA A 278 1.25 -4.79 -2.86
N HIS A 279 2.52 -4.66 -2.49
CA HIS A 279 3.13 -3.40 -2.03
C HIS A 279 2.50 -2.86 -0.74
N TRP A 280 2.59 -1.55 -0.53
CA TRP A 280 2.15 -0.87 0.70
C TRP A 280 0.67 -0.55 0.64
N MET A 281 -0.02 -0.77 1.75
CA MET A 281 -1.29 -0.10 2.03
C MET A 281 -1.27 0.56 3.41
N ASN A 282 -1.95 1.71 3.56
CA ASN A 282 -2.38 2.19 4.88
C ASN A 282 -3.88 1.91 5.10
N GLU A 283 -4.54 2.74 5.92
CA GLU A 283 -5.90 2.54 6.39
C GLU A 283 -6.92 2.31 5.27
N PRO A 284 -7.77 1.28 5.43
CA PRO A 284 -9.01 1.24 4.69
C PRO A 284 -9.89 2.41 5.13
N HIS A 285 -10.39 3.18 4.17
CA HIS A 285 -11.18 4.37 4.41
C HIS A 285 -12.23 4.57 3.33
N ALA A 286 -13.05 5.61 3.51
CA ALA A 286 -14.13 5.96 2.62
C ALA A 286 -15.11 4.80 2.30
N PRO A 287 -15.58 4.02 3.30
CA PRO A 287 -16.59 3.00 3.06
C PRO A 287 -17.85 3.61 2.44
N LEU A 288 -18.34 2.97 1.38
CA LEU A 288 -19.49 3.43 0.61
C LEU A 288 -20.35 2.22 0.22
N TYR A 289 -21.67 2.37 0.30
CA TYR A 289 -22.58 1.42 -0.33
C TYR A 289 -23.30 2.09 -1.49
N TYR A 290 -23.17 1.53 -2.69
CA TYR A 290 -23.76 2.07 -3.90
C TYR A 290 -24.31 0.96 -4.79
N ASN A 291 -25.56 1.13 -5.22
CA ASN A 291 -26.23 0.28 -6.22
C ASN A 291 -26.04 -1.23 -6.05
N GLY A 292 -26.08 -1.75 -4.82
CA GLY A 292 -25.93 -3.18 -4.55
C GLY A 292 -24.59 -3.57 -3.91
N LYS A 293 -23.54 -2.78 -4.13
CA LYS A 293 -22.14 -3.10 -3.78
C LYS A 293 -21.64 -2.27 -2.59
N TYR A 294 -20.83 -2.90 -1.75
CA TYR A 294 -19.96 -2.22 -0.80
C TYR A 294 -18.64 -1.89 -1.50
N HIS A 295 -18.16 -0.67 -1.29
CA HIS A 295 -16.87 -0.18 -1.76
C HIS A 295 -16.05 0.23 -0.53
N LEU A 296 -14.76 -0.10 -0.53
CA LEU A 296 -13.81 0.34 0.48
C LEU A 296 -12.52 0.73 -0.22
N PHE A 297 -11.98 1.89 0.12
CA PHE A 297 -10.75 2.41 -0.46
C PHE A 297 -9.62 2.27 0.54
N TYR A 298 -8.38 2.41 0.10
CA TYR A 298 -7.23 2.38 0.99
C TYR A 298 -6.07 3.16 0.39
N GLN A 299 -5.25 3.79 1.22
CA GLN A 299 -4.01 4.39 0.72
C GLN A 299 -3.09 3.30 0.18
N HIS A 300 -2.46 3.53 -0.97
CA HIS A 300 -1.62 2.54 -1.64
C HIS A 300 -0.39 3.18 -2.28
N ASN A 301 0.76 2.52 -2.18
CA ASN A 301 1.95 2.86 -2.97
C ASN A 301 2.19 1.81 -4.06
N PRO A 302 2.00 2.14 -5.36
CA PRO A 302 2.27 1.21 -6.45
C PRO A 302 3.76 1.00 -6.73
N PHE A 303 4.66 1.72 -6.05
CA PHE A 303 6.12 1.61 -6.18
C PHE A 303 6.79 0.74 -5.13
N GLY A 304 6.04 0.01 -4.31
CA GLY A 304 6.62 -0.99 -3.43
C GLY A 304 6.10 -0.93 -2.00
N PRO A 305 6.53 -1.87 -1.16
CA PRO A 305 6.02 -2.07 0.20
C PRO A 305 6.66 -1.10 1.22
N TYR A 306 6.63 0.19 0.88
CA TYR A 306 7.02 1.31 1.72
C TYR A 306 6.07 2.49 1.49
N TRP A 307 5.97 3.38 2.48
CA TRP A 307 5.17 4.60 2.33
C TRP A 307 5.79 5.57 1.32
N GLY A 308 5.01 6.00 0.32
CA GLY A 308 5.41 6.98 -0.68
C GLY A 308 4.38 7.12 -1.79
N GLN A 309 4.27 8.29 -2.42
CA GLN A 309 3.35 8.55 -3.54
C GLN A 309 1.96 7.95 -3.38
N ILE A 310 1.23 8.41 -2.37
CA ILE A 310 -0.03 7.79 -2.00
C ILE A 310 -1.08 7.94 -3.10
N HIS A 311 -1.58 6.79 -3.56
CA HIS A 311 -2.75 6.58 -4.39
C HIS A 311 -3.90 6.03 -3.52
N TRP A 312 -5.11 5.96 -4.06
CA TRP A 312 -6.20 5.18 -3.46
C TRP A 312 -6.40 3.89 -4.23
N GLY A 313 -6.09 2.76 -3.60
CA GLY A 313 -6.59 1.45 -4.03
C GLY A 313 -8.06 1.30 -3.68
N HIS A 314 -8.71 0.29 -4.24
CA HIS A 314 -10.16 0.13 -4.15
C HIS A 314 -10.54 -1.35 -4.14
N TRP A 315 -11.44 -1.71 -3.22
CA TRP A 315 -12.08 -3.00 -3.13
C TRP A 315 -13.59 -2.87 -3.27
N VAL A 316 -14.22 -3.90 -3.84
CA VAL A 316 -15.67 -4.05 -3.87
C VAL A 316 -16.10 -5.38 -3.26
N SER A 317 -17.28 -5.42 -2.64
CA SER A 317 -17.83 -6.62 -2.01
C SER A 317 -19.35 -6.62 -2.01
N ASP A 318 -19.95 -7.81 -2.00
CA ASP A 318 -21.39 -7.98 -1.77
C ASP A 318 -21.76 -8.05 -0.27
N ASP A 319 -20.77 -8.28 0.60
CA ASP A 319 -21.00 -8.62 2.01
C ASP A 319 -19.97 -8.09 3.01
N MET A 320 -19.06 -7.21 2.58
CA MET A 320 -17.96 -6.65 3.40
C MET A 320 -16.92 -7.67 3.87
N VAL A 321 -16.96 -8.91 3.37
CA VAL A 321 -16.07 -10.00 3.76
C VAL A 321 -15.30 -10.52 2.56
N ASN A 322 -16.01 -10.93 1.51
CA ASN A 322 -15.40 -11.40 0.28
C ASN A 322 -15.17 -10.20 -0.62
N TRP A 323 -13.92 -9.72 -0.65
CA TRP A 323 -13.51 -8.54 -1.41
C TRP A 323 -12.89 -8.91 -2.75
N GLU A 324 -13.14 -8.08 -3.76
CA GLU A 324 -12.52 -8.11 -5.07
C GLU A 324 -11.70 -6.84 -5.26
N HIS A 325 -10.54 -6.95 -5.90
CA HIS A 325 -9.73 -5.80 -6.30
C HIS A 325 -10.40 -5.04 -7.44
N THR A 326 -10.28 -3.72 -7.46
CA THR A 326 -10.58 -2.90 -8.64
C THR A 326 -9.33 -2.13 -9.06
N GLU A 327 -9.45 -1.35 -10.14
CA GLU A 327 -8.40 -0.42 -10.55
C GLU A 327 -8.10 0.62 -9.46
N ILE A 328 -6.90 1.20 -9.50
CA ILE A 328 -6.57 2.34 -8.63
C ILE A 328 -7.58 3.47 -8.86
N ALA A 329 -8.35 3.80 -7.84
CA ALA A 329 -9.42 4.79 -7.92
C ALA A 329 -8.87 6.21 -8.12
N LEU A 330 -7.84 6.60 -7.34
CA LEU A 330 -7.23 7.94 -7.42
C LEU A 330 -5.71 7.85 -7.45
N ALA A 331 -5.09 8.61 -8.37
CA ALA A 331 -3.63 8.70 -8.52
C ALA A 331 -3.16 10.16 -8.51
N PRO A 332 -1.98 10.48 -7.95
CA PRO A 332 -1.34 11.78 -8.16
C PRO A 332 -1.16 12.07 -9.65
N GLU A 333 -1.50 13.29 -10.06
CA GLU A 333 -1.45 13.71 -11.46
C GLU A 333 -0.82 15.08 -11.59
N LYS A 334 -0.27 15.36 -12.79
CA LYS A 334 0.26 16.68 -13.13
C LYS A 334 -0.81 17.75 -12.87
N GLY A 335 -0.42 18.80 -12.15
CA GLY A 335 -1.27 19.95 -11.90
C GLY A 335 -0.98 20.56 -10.55
N ASN A 336 -1.93 21.36 -10.05
CA ASN A 336 -1.79 22.08 -8.79
C ASN A 336 -2.64 21.52 -7.65
N MET A 337 -3.46 20.50 -7.93
CA MET A 337 -4.40 19.96 -6.94
C MET A 337 -3.71 18.98 -6.00
N ALA A 338 -3.30 17.82 -6.52
CA ALA A 338 -2.67 16.75 -5.76
C ALA A 338 -1.51 16.10 -6.53
N PRO A 339 -0.46 16.86 -6.90
CA PRO A 339 0.68 16.29 -7.65
C PRO A 339 1.56 15.36 -6.79
N ASP A 340 1.58 15.53 -5.46
CA ASP A 340 2.54 14.80 -4.61
C ASP A 340 1.91 13.61 -3.86
N GLY A 341 0.59 13.61 -3.66
CA GLY A 341 -0.12 12.56 -2.95
C GLY A 341 -1.62 12.81 -2.83
N ILE A 342 -2.38 11.71 -2.71
CA ILE A 342 -3.81 11.71 -2.44
C ILE A 342 -4.02 10.97 -1.13
N TRP A 343 -4.04 11.69 0.00
CA TRP A 343 -4.19 11.09 1.32
C TRP A 343 -5.65 10.84 1.67
N SER A 344 -5.88 10.29 2.85
CA SER A 344 -7.14 9.71 3.28
C SER A 344 -8.29 10.72 3.37
N GLY A 345 -9.48 10.15 3.51
CA GLY A 345 -10.73 10.88 3.66
C GLY A 345 -11.92 9.93 3.75
N SER A 346 -13.06 10.35 3.22
CA SER A 346 -14.34 9.66 3.37
C SER A 346 -15.12 9.59 2.07
N ALA A 347 -16.21 8.83 2.06
CA ALA A 347 -17.15 8.80 0.96
C ALA A 347 -18.56 9.07 1.46
N PHE A 348 -19.39 9.62 0.58
CA PHE A 348 -20.81 9.82 0.84
C PHE A 348 -21.60 9.72 -0.46
N VAL A 349 -22.82 9.19 -0.41
CA VAL A 349 -23.76 9.29 -1.55
C VAL A 349 -24.42 10.67 -1.47
N GLY A 350 -23.90 11.60 -2.26
CA GLY A 350 -24.35 12.99 -2.29
C GLY A 350 -25.75 13.19 -2.89
N PRO A 351 -26.15 14.46 -3.10
CA PRO A 351 -27.38 14.79 -3.80
C PRO A 351 -27.51 14.05 -5.14
N GLU A 352 -28.76 13.79 -5.55
CA GLU A 352 -29.07 13.09 -6.81
C GLU A 352 -28.49 11.66 -6.92
N ASN A 353 -28.16 11.03 -5.78
CA ASN A 353 -27.61 9.67 -5.72
C ASN A 353 -26.25 9.54 -6.42
N ILE A 354 -25.41 10.58 -6.33
CA ILE A 354 -24.06 10.60 -6.90
C ILE A 354 -23.04 10.22 -5.82
N PRO A 355 -22.24 9.16 -6.01
CA PRO A 355 -21.10 8.87 -5.14
C PRO A 355 -20.08 10.00 -5.14
N LEU A 356 -19.64 10.42 -3.96
CA LEU A 356 -18.58 11.41 -3.77
C LEU A 356 -17.48 10.80 -2.93
N LEU A 357 -16.23 10.88 -3.41
CA LEU A 357 -15.04 10.66 -2.59
C LEU A 357 -14.51 12.02 -2.14
N PHE A 358 -14.36 12.22 -0.84
CA PHE A 358 -13.71 13.37 -0.23
C PHE A 358 -12.32 12.94 0.20
N TYR A 359 -11.28 13.61 -0.30
CA TYR A 359 -9.90 13.22 -0.04
C TYR A 359 -9.03 14.43 0.30
N THR A 360 -7.89 14.15 0.93
CA THR A 360 -6.88 15.18 1.17
C THR A 360 -5.93 15.28 -0.01
N ALA A 361 -5.94 16.41 -0.70
CA ALA A 361 -5.08 16.73 -1.83
C ALA A 361 -3.73 17.27 -1.34
N GLY A 362 -2.64 16.55 -1.66
CA GLY A 362 -1.28 16.90 -1.26
C GLY A 362 -0.51 17.67 -2.34
N ASN A 363 -0.02 18.87 -2.00
CA ASN A 363 0.80 19.68 -2.88
C ASN A 363 1.96 20.34 -2.10
N LEU A 364 3.14 19.71 -2.15
CA LEU A 364 4.35 20.12 -1.44
C LEU A 364 4.97 21.41 -1.98
N SER A 365 4.55 21.88 -3.15
CA SER A 365 4.99 23.18 -3.71
C SER A 365 4.29 24.39 -3.09
N LYS A 366 3.26 24.16 -2.27
CA LYS A 366 2.44 25.20 -1.63
C LYS A 366 2.85 25.38 -0.16
N GLU A 367 2.67 26.60 0.35
CA GLU A 367 2.91 26.94 1.76
C GLU A 367 1.98 26.15 2.69
N GLN A 368 0.69 26.07 2.34
CA GLN A 368 -0.24 25.08 2.88
C GLN A 368 -0.30 23.91 1.90
N ASN A 369 0.13 22.73 2.31
CA ASN A 369 0.28 21.60 1.40
C ASN A 369 -0.85 20.56 1.47
N GLN A 370 -1.89 20.79 2.27
CA GLN A 370 -3.03 19.88 2.44
C GLN A 370 -4.36 20.63 2.28
N TYR A 371 -5.25 20.10 1.43
CA TYR A 371 -6.58 20.66 1.12
C TYR A 371 -7.60 19.54 1.00
N THR A 372 -8.90 19.83 1.15
CA THR A 372 -9.95 18.84 0.80
C THR A 372 -10.39 19.02 -0.65
N SER A 373 -10.45 17.91 -1.38
CA SER A 373 -10.92 17.85 -2.76
C SER A 373 -11.87 16.68 -2.94
N ILE A 374 -12.58 16.64 -4.08
CA ILE A 374 -13.57 15.62 -4.39
C ILE A 374 -13.35 14.94 -5.74
N ALA A 375 -13.74 13.66 -5.79
CA ALA A 375 -13.84 12.89 -7.01
C ALA A 375 -15.24 12.27 -7.16
N ILE A 376 -15.68 12.14 -8.42
CA ILE A 376 -16.96 11.54 -8.80
C ILE A 376 -16.72 10.38 -9.78
N PRO A 377 -17.60 9.37 -9.86
CA PRO A 377 -17.48 8.32 -10.86
C PRO A 377 -17.54 8.89 -12.27
N LYS A 378 -16.78 8.31 -13.20
CA LYS A 378 -16.93 8.62 -14.63
C LYS A 378 -18.20 8.01 -15.23
N ASP A 379 -18.62 6.86 -14.70
CA ASP A 379 -19.84 6.16 -15.07
C ASP A 379 -20.55 5.68 -13.80
N THR A 380 -21.73 6.22 -13.53
CA THR A 380 -22.56 5.81 -12.38
C THR A 380 -23.37 4.54 -12.63
N THR A 381 -23.38 4.03 -13.87
CA THR A 381 -24.02 2.75 -14.21
C THR A 381 -23.12 1.55 -13.94
N ASP A 382 -21.81 1.77 -13.84
CA ASP A 382 -20.86 0.79 -13.34
C ASP A 382 -21.03 0.60 -11.83
N VAL A 383 -21.52 -0.57 -11.43
CA VAL A 383 -21.70 -0.92 -10.02
C VAL A 383 -20.39 -1.09 -9.26
N ASN A 384 -19.28 -1.33 -9.97
CA ASN A 384 -17.96 -1.47 -9.36
C ASN A 384 -17.23 -0.13 -9.21
N LEU A 385 -17.72 0.94 -9.86
CA LEU A 385 -17.14 2.30 -9.82
C LEU A 385 -15.63 2.29 -10.10
N GLN A 386 -15.21 1.67 -11.20
CA GLN A 386 -13.79 1.43 -11.49
C GLN A 386 -13.02 2.71 -11.85
N GLU A 387 -13.71 3.71 -12.41
CA GLU A 387 -13.08 4.96 -12.86
C GLU A 387 -13.65 6.20 -12.18
N TRP A 388 -12.75 7.04 -11.68
CA TRP A 388 -13.09 8.30 -11.00
C TRP A 388 -12.50 9.51 -11.73
N LYS A 389 -13.19 10.64 -11.57
CA LYS A 389 -12.76 11.95 -12.06
C LYS A 389 -12.62 12.90 -10.88
N LYS A 390 -11.39 13.33 -10.61
CA LYS A 390 -11.09 14.43 -9.68
C LYS A 390 -11.64 15.74 -10.24
N THR A 391 -12.21 16.59 -9.39
CA THR A 391 -12.94 17.79 -9.80
C THR A 391 -12.25 19.07 -9.36
N GLU A 392 -12.40 19.47 -8.10
CA GLU A 392 -11.87 20.73 -7.56
C GLU A 392 -11.48 20.64 -6.09
N ILE A 393 -10.70 21.62 -5.62
CA ILE A 393 -10.48 21.85 -4.19
C ILE A 393 -11.72 22.54 -3.63
N ILE A 394 -12.33 21.96 -2.61
CA ILE A 394 -13.60 22.43 -2.03
C ILE A 394 -13.44 23.02 -0.62
N VAL A 395 -12.35 22.69 0.08
CA VAL A 395 -12.06 23.25 1.41
C VAL A 395 -10.57 23.58 1.54
N ASP A 396 -10.30 24.77 2.05
CA ASP A 396 -8.97 25.24 2.47
C ASP A 396 -8.87 25.26 4.01
N LYS A 397 -7.65 25.17 4.52
CA LYS A 397 -7.39 25.15 5.96
C LYS A 397 -7.64 26.53 6.58
N PRO A 398 -8.50 26.66 7.61
CA PRO A 398 -8.65 27.92 8.33
C PRO A 398 -7.35 28.33 9.05
N SER A 399 -7.11 29.64 9.18
CA SER A 399 -5.82 30.18 9.64
C SER A 399 -5.46 29.86 11.10
N GLU A 400 -6.44 29.52 11.93
CA GLU A 400 -6.22 29.21 13.35
C GLU A 400 -5.64 27.80 13.59
N TYR A 401 -5.62 26.96 12.56
CA TYR A 401 -5.11 25.60 12.61
C TYR A 401 -3.65 25.52 12.14
N LYS A 402 -2.92 24.53 12.66
CA LYS A 402 -1.49 24.30 12.36
C LYS A 402 -1.23 24.18 10.86
N GLU A 403 -0.14 24.80 10.42
CA GLU A 403 0.31 24.71 9.03
C GLU A 403 0.63 23.26 8.65
N ASN A 404 0.26 22.87 7.43
CA ASN A 404 0.52 21.52 6.90
C ASN A 404 -0.07 20.35 7.73
N GLU A 405 -1.04 20.64 8.62
CA GLU A 405 -1.74 19.66 9.44
C GLU A 405 -3.26 19.86 9.27
N PHE A 406 -3.81 19.47 8.11
CA PHE A 406 -5.23 19.58 7.77
C PHE A 406 -5.63 18.48 6.76
N ARG A 407 -6.12 17.35 7.25
CA ARG A 407 -6.35 16.16 6.42
C ARG A 407 -7.46 15.26 6.97
N ASP A 408 -7.80 14.24 6.20
CA ASP A 408 -8.73 13.18 6.53
C ASP A 408 -10.17 13.69 6.72
N PRO A 409 -10.78 14.30 5.68
CA PRO A 409 -12.15 14.79 5.75
C PRO A 409 -13.14 13.64 5.97
N PHE A 410 -13.99 13.76 6.98
CA PHE A 410 -15.10 12.85 7.26
C PHE A 410 -16.44 13.57 7.11
N VAL A 411 -17.24 13.13 6.15
CA VAL A 411 -18.55 13.71 5.82
C VAL A 411 -19.69 12.88 6.42
N PHE A 412 -20.63 13.56 7.08
CA PHE A 412 -21.85 12.96 7.62
C PHE A 412 -23.04 13.90 7.43
N GLN A 413 -24.26 13.38 7.62
CA GLN A 413 -25.50 14.16 7.45
C GLN A 413 -26.37 14.07 8.70
N VAL A 414 -26.87 15.21 9.17
CA VAL A 414 -27.85 15.31 10.25
C VAL A 414 -28.95 16.27 9.82
N ASP A 415 -30.21 15.83 9.95
CA ASP A 415 -31.42 16.62 9.60
C ASP A 415 -31.35 17.25 8.19
N GLY A 416 -30.84 16.50 7.21
CA GLY A 416 -30.73 16.93 5.81
C GLY A 416 -29.56 17.89 5.53
N THR A 417 -28.80 18.31 6.55
CA THR A 417 -27.61 19.16 6.38
C THR A 417 -26.34 18.31 6.41
N TYR A 418 -25.43 18.58 5.48
CA TYR A 418 -24.13 17.92 5.40
C TYR A 418 -23.12 18.63 6.29
N TYR A 419 -22.33 17.85 7.02
CA TYR A 419 -21.22 18.32 7.82
C TYR A 419 -19.95 17.60 7.42
N MET A 420 -18.82 18.29 7.51
CA MET A 420 -17.49 17.73 7.31
C MET A 420 -16.64 18.08 8.51
N ILE A 421 -15.96 17.09 9.07
CA ILE A 421 -14.88 17.31 10.04
C ILE A 421 -13.55 16.91 9.39
N VAL A 422 -12.49 17.68 9.66
CA VAL A 422 -11.15 17.43 9.08
C VAL A 422 -10.14 17.40 10.22
N GLY A 423 -9.25 16.43 10.26
CA GLY A 423 -8.22 16.29 11.31
C GLY A 423 -7.20 17.43 11.27
N SER A 424 -6.88 18.00 12.44
CA SER A 424 -5.95 19.10 12.57
C SER A 424 -5.43 19.28 14.01
N GLY A 425 -4.76 20.40 14.28
CA GLY A 425 -4.31 20.80 15.60
C GLY A 425 -4.31 22.32 15.76
N ILE A 426 -4.42 22.81 16.99
CA ILE A 426 -4.29 24.23 17.34
C ILE A 426 -3.11 24.40 18.28
N GLU A 427 -2.26 25.39 18.00
CA GLU A 427 -1.08 25.68 18.82
C GLU A 427 -1.48 25.98 20.27
N GLY A 428 -0.81 25.31 21.22
CA GLY A 428 -1.12 25.42 22.65
C GLY A 428 -2.43 24.78 23.12
N LYS A 429 -3.25 24.18 22.23
CA LYS A 429 -4.51 23.49 22.60
C LYS A 429 -4.53 21.99 22.30
N GLY A 430 -3.65 21.51 21.42
CA GLY A 430 -3.57 20.10 21.04
C GLY A 430 -4.32 19.75 19.76
N GLY A 431 -4.49 18.44 19.51
CA GLY A 431 -5.28 17.91 18.40
C GLY A 431 -6.75 18.32 18.45
N THR A 432 -7.36 18.50 17.27
CA THR A 432 -8.76 18.89 17.11
C THR A 432 -9.25 18.56 15.70
N ALA A 433 -10.52 18.83 15.40
CA ALA A 433 -11.05 18.83 14.04
C ALA A 433 -11.90 20.09 13.79
N PRO A 434 -11.64 20.94 12.78
CA PRO A 434 -12.62 21.91 12.30
C PRO A 434 -13.89 21.23 11.78
N ILE A 435 -15.05 21.86 12.00
CA ILE A 435 -16.33 21.49 11.35
C ILE A 435 -16.72 22.51 10.27
N PHE A 436 -17.22 21.97 9.16
CA PHE A 436 -17.79 22.71 8.04
C PHE A 436 -19.23 22.26 7.80
N GLU A 437 -20.05 23.14 7.25
CA GLU A 437 -21.46 22.88 6.91
C GLU A 437 -21.70 23.11 5.41
N SER A 438 -22.55 22.28 4.81
CA SER A 438 -22.96 22.37 3.42
C SER A 438 -24.42 21.94 3.22
N GLN A 439 -25.05 22.50 2.18
CA GLN A 439 -26.40 22.12 1.74
C GLN A 439 -26.38 21.24 0.47
N ASP A 440 -25.27 21.26 -0.27
CA ASP A 440 -25.09 20.56 -1.56
C ASP A 440 -23.94 19.53 -1.52
N ALA A 441 -23.24 19.40 -0.39
CA ALA A 441 -22.01 18.62 -0.20
C ALA A 441 -20.81 19.07 -1.05
N LEU A 442 -20.90 20.22 -1.71
CA LEU A 442 -19.86 20.78 -2.59
C LEU A 442 -19.32 22.12 -2.07
N SER A 443 -20.22 22.97 -1.60
CA SER A 443 -19.93 24.31 -1.08
C SER A 443 -19.90 24.26 0.43
N TRP A 444 -18.73 24.47 1.03
CA TRP A 444 -18.51 24.28 2.46
C TRP A 444 -18.21 25.59 3.19
N LYS A 445 -18.91 25.81 4.30
CA LYS A 445 -18.70 26.96 5.18
C LYS A 445 -18.04 26.49 6.48
N TYR A 446 -16.87 27.05 6.78
CA TYR A 446 -16.22 26.85 8.07
C TYR A 446 -17.07 27.43 9.22
N LEU A 447 -17.12 26.70 10.34
CA LEU A 447 -17.87 27.11 11.53
C LEU A 447 -16.94 27.35 12.74
N ASN A 448 -16.41 26.29 13.33
CA ASN A 448 -15.62 26.33 14.56
C ASN A 448 -14.80 25.03 14.74
N PRO A 449 -13.92 24.94 15.75
CA PRO A 449 -13.41 23.65 16.21
C PRO A 449 -14.57 22.77 16.71
N PHE A 450 -14.64 21.55 16.21
CA PHE A 450 -15.68 20.56 16.51
C PHE A 450 -15.61 20.07 17.96
N TYR A 451 -14.38 19.77 18.42
CA TYR A 451 -14.07 19.38 19.79
C TYR A 451 -12.62 19.71 20.11
N ILE A 452 -12.35 20.15 21.34
CA ILE A 452 -11.00 20.41 21.87
C ILE A 452 -10.92 19.71 23.22
N ALA A 453 -10.03 18.72 23.32
CA ALA A 453 -9.77 18.02 24.58
C ALA A 453 -8.83 18.82 25.49
N ASP A 454 -8.83 18.51 26.78
CA ASP A 454 -7.89 19.06 27.75
C ASP A 454 -6.52 18.38 27.59
N ILE A 455 -5.64 18.97 26.78
CA ILE A 455 -4.32 18.41 26.49
C ILE A 455 -3.37 18.42 27.70
N GLU A 456 -3.59 19.29 28.69
CA GLU A 456 -2.79 19.27 29.93
C GLU A 456 -3.12 18.03 30.77
N LYS A 457 -4.41 17.64 30.80
CA LYS A 457 -4.87 16.44 31.48
C LYS A 457 -4.61 15.16 30.69
N TYR A 458 -4.68 15.22 29.36
CA TYR A 458 -4.59 14.08 28.45
C TYR A 458 -3.50 14.29 27.37
N PRO A 459 -2.22 14.43 27.75
CA PRO A 459 -1.14 14.78 26.81
C PRO A 459 -0.94 13.76 25.69
N PHE A 460 -1.29 12.49 25.93
CA PHE A 460 -1.26 11.41 24.94
C PHE A 460 -2.23 11.62 23.77
N LEU A 461 -3.16 12.57 23.84
CA LEU A 461 -4.01 12.98 22.72
C LEU A 461 -3.31 13.88 21.69
N GLY A 462 -2.04 14.20 21.91
CA GLY A 462 -1.17 14.75 20.88
C GLY A 462 -1.48 16.18 20.44
N GLY A 463 -0.66 16.63 19.49
CA GLY A 463 -0.72 17.99 18.95
C GLY A 463 -1.59 18.13 17.71
N VAL A 464 -1.98 17.02 17.10
CA VAL A 464 -2.76 16.90 15.86
C VAL A 464 -3.60 15.63 15.95
N TRP A 465 -4.81 15.63 15.37
CA TRP A 465 -5.61 14.41 15.16
C TRP A 465 -5.69 14.07 13.67
N GLU A 466 -5.55 12.79 13.35
CA GLU A 466 -5.86 12.19 12.06
C GLU A 466 -7.19 11.43 12.13
N LEU A 467 -7.77 11.21 10.94
CA LEU A 467 -8.93 10.33 10.73
C LEU A 467 -10.08 10.54 11.76
N PRO A 468 -10.58 11.78 11.93
CA PRO A 468 -11.73 12.00 12.80
C PRO A 468 -12.98 11.33 12.23
N VAL A 469 -13.68 10.52 13.02
CA VAL A 469 -14.89 9.79 12.59
C VAL A 469 -16.00 10.01 13.60
N LEU A 470 -17.20 10.36 13.12
CA LEU A 470 -18.40 10.51 13.95
C LEU A 470 -19.50 9.56 13.45
N LEU A 471 -19.92 8.60 14.28
CA LEU A 471 -20.98 7.64 13.93
C LEU A 471 -22.08 7.64 14.98
N PRO A 472 -23.37 7.56 14.57
CA PRO A 472 -24.45 7.40 15.53
C PRO A 472 -24.39 6.02 16.17
N LEU A 473 -24.82 5.91 17.42
CA LEU A 473 -24.93 4.64 18.13
C LEU A 473 -26.40 4.21 18.23
N ARG A 474 -26.61 2.91 18.12
CA ARG A 474 -27.90 2.24 18.30
C ARG A 474 -27.76 1.22 19.42
N GLU A 475 -28.85 0.86 20.07
CA GLU A 475 -28.86 -0.34 20.90
C GLU A 475 -28.62 -1.59 20.06
N LYS A 476 -28.18 -2.71 20.67
CA LYS A 476 -27.92 -3.97 19.94
C LYS A 476 -29.13 -4.50 19.16
N ASN A 477 -30.35 -4.17 19.58
CA ASN A 477 -31.60 -4.53 18.91
C ASN A 477 -31.92 -3.63 17.69
N GLY A 478 -31.09 -2.63 17.39
CA GLY A 478 -31.26 -1.66 16.31
C GLY A 478 -32.00 -0.37 16.68
N THR A 479 -32.45 -0.23 17.93
CA THR A 479 -33.18 0.96 18.40
C THR A 479 -32.28 2.20 18.29
N PRO A 480 -32.74 3.27 17.60
CA PRO A 480 -31.99 4.53 17.52
C PRO A 480 -31.76 5.14 18.91
N THR A 481 -30.59 5.78 19.10
CA THR A 481 -30.30 6.63 20.26
C THR A 481 -29.92 8.03 19.79
N ASP A 482 -29.79 8.97 20.73
CA ASP A 482 -29.25 10.31 20.51
C ASP A 482 -27.71 10.36 20.62
N LYS A 483 -27.07 9.23 20.96
CA LYS A 483 -25.63 9.15 21.18
C LYS A 483 -24.86 8.90 19.90
N PHE A 484 -23.68 9.48 19.85
CA PHE A 484 -22.66 9.29 18.84
C PHE A 484 -21.38 8.81 19.50
N VAL A 485 -20.57 8.08 18.73
CA VAL A 485 -19.15 7.85 19.02
C VAL A 485 -18.32 8.79 18.16
N PHE A 486 -17.39 9.52 18.78
CA PHE A 486 -16.40 10.32 18.09
C PHE A 486 -15.03 9.69 18.29
N MET A 487 -14.38 9.25 17.22
CA MET A 487 -13.08 8.57 17.21
C MET A 487 -12.02 9.45 16.53
N VAL A 488 -10.79 9.38 17.01
CA VAL A 488 -9.62 10.10 16.46
C VAL A 488 -8.35 9.26 16.60
N LEU A 489 -7.37 9.55 15.76
CA LEU A 489 -6.01 9.01 15.88
C LEU A 489 -5.03 10.15 16.26
N PRO A 490 -4.55 10.22 17.51
CA PRO A 490 -3.58 11.23 17.93
C PRO A 490 -2.23 11.13 17.25
N LEU A 491 -1.64 12.28 16.92
CA LEU A 491 -0.28 12.41 16.43
C LEU A 491 0.44 13.62 17.03
N ARG A 492 1.79 13.58 16.93
CA ARG A 492 2.73 14.62 17.41
C ARG A 492 2.68 14.77 18.93
N ASN A 493 3.62 15.51 19.52
CA ASN A 493 3.59 15.91 20.93
C ASN A 493 3.25 14.76 21.92
N GLU A 494 4.16 13.78 22.07
CA GLU A 494 3.98 12.64 23.00
C GLU A 494 2.68 11.82 22.77
N ALA A 495 2.06 11.95 21.59
CA ALA A 495 0.85 11.20 21.23
C ALA A 495 1.06 9.69 21.35
N ASP A 496 0.04 9.04 21.89
CA ASP A 496 -0.14 7.60 21.74
C ASP A 496 -0.94 7.35 20.45
N VAL A 497 -0.35 6.59 19.52
CA VAL A 497 -0.87 6.44 18.15
C VAL A 497 -1.83 5.25 18.10
N GLU A 498 -2.94 5.41 18.81
CA GLU A 498 -4.02 4.42 18.93
C GLU A 498 -5.38 5.11 18.79
N VAL A 499 -6.45 4.33 18.56
CA VAL A 499 -7.79 4.91 18.38
C VAL A 499 -8.41 5.27 19.72
N PHE A 500 -8.49 6.57 19.99
CA PHE A 500 -9.22 7.12 21.12
C PHE A 500 -10.63 7.54 20.71
N TYR A 501 -11.57 7.39 21.63
CA TYR A 501 -12.96 7.76 21.41
C TYR A 501 -13.63 8.39 22.62
N TRP A 502 -14.75 9.06 22.33
CA TRP A 502 -15.75 9.52 23.30
C TRP A 502 -17.14 9.11 22.85
N ILE A 503 -18.05 8.96 23.83
CA ILE A 503 -19.50 8.88 23.59
C ILE A 503 -20.11 10.22 24.00
N GLY A 504 -21.06 10.71 23.23
CA GLY A 504 -21.69 11.99 23.49
C GLY A 504 -22.76 12.34 22.47
N GLU A 505 -23.05 13.62 22.36
CA GLU A 505 -24.07 14.15 21.47
C GLU A 505 -23.46 15.16 20.48
N PHE A 506 -24.03 15.24 19.29
CA PHE A 506 -23.77 16.35 18.38
C PHE A 506 -24.77 17.47 18.66
N ASP A 507 -24.31 18.55 19.28
CA ASP A 507 -25.11 19.76 19.49
C ASP A 507 -25.29 20.47 18.14
N THR A 508 -26.48 20.36 17.57
CA THR A 508 -26.82 20.94 16.27
C THR A 508 -26.99 22.46 16.30
N ASP A 509 -27.13 23.09 17.47
CA ASP A 509 -27.19 24.55 17.59
C ASP A 509 -25.78 25.14 17.65
N GLN A 510 -24.90 24.55 18.47
CA GLN A 510 -23.52 24.98 18.64
C GLN A 510 -22.55 24.41 17.60
N LYS A 511 -22.98 23.40 16.84
CA LYS A 511 -22.17 22.68 15.85
C LYS A 511 -20.90 22.11 16.48
N LYS A 512 -21.06 21.39 17.58
CA LYS A 512 -19.96 20.82 18.38
C LYS A 512 -20.31 19.43 18.88
N PHE A 513 -19.28 18.64 19.12
CA PHE A 513 -19.43 17.41 19.89
C PHE A 513 -19.36 17.70 21.38
N VAL A 514 -20.31 17.15 22.13
CA VAL A 514 -20.41 17.28 23.59
C VAL A 514 -20.27 15.88 24.19
N PRO A 515 -19.10 15.53 24.77
CA PRO A 515 -18.91 14.22 25.36
C PRO A 515 -19.70 14.07 26.67
N ASP A 516 -20.23 12.87 26.92
CA ASP A 516 -20.86 12.51 28.19
C ASP A 516 -19.83 12.50 29.35
N ASN A 517 -18.59 12.15 29.03
CA ASN A 517 -17.43 12.21 29.93
C ASN A 517 -16.21 12.75 29.16
N PRO A 518 -15.48 13.76 29.67
CA PRO A 518 -14.30 14.30 28.99
C PRO A 518 -13.13 13.31 28.87
N GLU A 519 -13.09 12.26 29.70
CA GLU A 519 -12.03 11.25 29.66
C GLU A 519 -12.13 10.37 28.40
N PRO A 520 -11.12 10.41 27.51
CA PRO A 520 -11.09 9.56 26.34
C PRO A 520 -10.93 8.09 26.74
N LYS A 521 -11.41 7.18 25.89
CA LYS A 521 -11.21 5.74 26.04
C LYS A 521 -10.50 5.16 24.82
N LEU A 522 -9.73 4.10 25.01
CA LEU A 522 -9.18 3.28 23.93
C LEU A 522 -10.18 2.22 23.49
N MET A 523 -10.25 1.94 22.20
CA MET A 523 -11.00 0.79 21.68
C MET A 523 -10.17 -0.49 21.76
N ASP A 524 -8.91 -0.40 21.36
CA ASP A 524 -7.99 -1.53 21.22
C ASP A 524 -6.73 -1.27 22.05
N TYR A 525 -6.23 -2.33 22.69
CA TYR A 525 -5.04 -2.35 23.53
C TYR A 525 -3.94 -3.19 22.88
N GLY A 526 -4.01 -3.30 21.57
CA GLY A 526 -2.95 -3.75 20.71
C GLY A 526 -1.73 -2.83 20.79
N ASP A 527 -0.79 -3.10 19.92
CA ASP A 527 0.33 -2.24 19.68
C ASP A 527 0.22 -1.95 18.18
N PHE A 528 -0.11 -0.73 17.76
CA PHE A 528 -0.44 -0.29 16.38
C PHE A 528 -1.19 -1.31 15.51
N GLY A 529 -2.06 -2.11 16.12
CA GLY A 529 -2.81 -3.16 15.44
C GLY A 529 -4.20 -2.70 15.02
N PHE A 530 -4.80 -1.77 15.77
CA PHE A 530 -6.05 -1.12 15.42
C PHE A 530 -5.79 0.38 15.35
N THR A 531 -5.39 0.84 14.17
CA THR A 531 -5.15 2.26 13.90
C THR A 531 -6.00 2.69 12.71
N GLY A 532 -5.98 3.98 12.43
CA GLY A 532 -6.63 4.57 11.25
C GLY A 532 -8.12 4.24 11.11
N PRO A 533 -8.99 4.71 12.03
CA PRO A 533 -10.39 4.35 12.04
C PRO A 533 -11.11 4.98 10.86
N SER A 534 -11.97 4.21 10.21
CA SER A 534 -12.92 4.72 9.22
C SER A 534 -14.24 3.97 9.35
N GLY A 535 -15.36 4.60 9.04
CA GLY A 535 -16.64 3.92 9.17
C GLY A 535 -17.79 4.62 8.47
N PHE A 536 -18.91 3.93 8.43
CA PHE A 536 -20.15 4.40 7.84
C PHE A 536 -21.36 3.77 8.52
N ILE A 537 -22.53 4.29 8.17
CA ILE A 537 -23.80 3.67 8.50
C ILE A 537 -24.15 2.74 7.34
N ASP A 538 -24.18 1.43 7.56
CA ASP A 538 -24.58 0.47 6.53
C ASP A 538 -26.06 0.71 6.18
N PRO A 539 -26.39 1.15 4.96
CA PRO A 539 -27.76 1.50 4.61
C PRO A 539 -28.68 0.28 4.53
N LYS A 540 -28.16 -0.95 4.48
CA LYS A 540 -28.98 -2.16 4.53
C LYS A 540 -29.49 -2.46 5.93
N THR A 541 -28.68 -2.21 6.95
CA THR A 541 -28.95 -2.66 8.33
C THR A 541 -29.07 -1.52 9.34
N ASN A 542 -28.68 -0.31 8.97
CA ASN A 542 -28.50 0.86 9.83
C ASN A 542 -27.46 0.69 10.94
N ARG A 543 -26.60 -0.34 10.86
CA ARG A 543 -25.48 -0.54 11.79
C ARG A 543 -24.37 0.47 11.51
N SER A 544 -23.71 0.93 12.55
CA SER A 544 -22.46 1.67 12.43
C SER A 544 -21.33 0.65 12.32
N ILE A 545 -20.66 0.64 11.17
CA ILE A 545 -19.57 -0.28 10.85
C ILE A 545 -18.26 0.50 10.80
N VAL A 546 -17.23 -0.06 11.44
CA VAL A 546 -15.87 0.51 11.45
C VAL A 546 -14.89 -0.48 10.86
N PHE A 547 -13.94 0.08 10.12
CA PHE A 547 -12.75 -0.56 9.58
C PHE A 547 -11.51 0.13 10.19
N SER A 548 -10.42 -0.62 10.27
CA SER A 548 -9.13 -0.15 10.78
C SER A 548 -8.00 -0.80 9.99
N ILE A 549 -6.76 -0.39 10.27
CA ILE A 549 -5.55 -1.04 9.75
C ILE A 549 -4.74 -1.69 10.86
N ALA A 550 -4.24 -2.88 10.54
CA ALA A 550 -3.19 -3.56 11.25
C ALA A 550 -1.85 -3.35 10.55
N GLN A 551 -0.97 -2.58 11.19
CA GLN A 551 0.35 -2.28 10.66
C GLN A 551 1.35 -3.38 11.04
N GLY A 552 2.01 -3.92 10.02
CA GLY A 552 3.11 -4.87 10.13
C GLY A 552 4.33 -4.27 10.83
N LYS A 553 5.01 -5.06 11.67
CA LYS A 553 5.99 -4.56 12.65
C LYS A 553 7.37 -5.21 12.62
N TYR A 554 7.64 -6.02 11.60
CA TYR A 554 8.81 -6.90 11.61
C TYR A 554 10.13 -6.16 11.25
N GLY A 555 10.05 -5.01 10.56
CA GLY A 555 11.22 -4.18 10.25
C GLY A 555 11.18 -3.61 8.82
N ASN A 556 12.08 -2.66 8.52
CA ASN A 556 12.15 -2.02 7.19
C ASN A 556 12.81 -2.90 6.12
N ILE A 557 13.47 -4.01 6.48
CA ILE A 557 14.15 -4.89 5.50
C ILE A 557 13.22 -6.01 5.02
N ASP A 558 12.24 -6.39 5.83
CA ASP A 558 11.41 -7.59 5.63
C ASP A 558 10.30 -7.37 4.62
N THR A 559 9.73 -6.16 4.58
CA THR A 559 8.68 -5.84 3.61
C THR A 559 9.20 -5.88 2.17
N TYR A 560 10.50 -5.63 1.94
CA TYR A 560 11.12 -5.73 0.60
C TYR A 560 11.01 -7.15 0.03
N ASP A 561 11.44 -8.14 0.82
CA ASP A 561 11.49 -9.54 0.39
C ASP A 561 10.06 -10.12 0.33
N MET A 562 9.17 -9.72 1.25
CA MET A 562 7.74 -10.05 1.19
C MET A 562 7.05 -9.45 -0.03
N GLY A 563 7.42 -8.23 -0.42
CA GLY A 563 6.77 -7.48 -1.49
C GLY A 563 5.40 -6.89 -1.16
N TRP A 564 4.96 -6.96 0.09
CA TRP A 564 3.71 -6.37 0.57
C TRP A 564 3.87 -5.84 2.01
N ALA A 565 3.01 -4.91 2.42
CA ALA A 565 2.97 -4.40 3.78
C ALA A 565 1.52 -4.07 4.20
N HIS A 566 1.21 -4.49 5.43
CA HIS A 566 -0.02 -4.18 6.17
C HIS A 566 -1.29 -4.83 5.60
N ASN A 567 -2.39 -4.72 6.35
CA ASN A 567 -3.70 -5.25 5.99
C ASN A 567 -4.80 -4.54 6.80
N ALA A 568 -6.04 -4.60 6.32
CA ALA A 568 -7.19 -4.17 7.10
C ALA A 568 -7.37 -5.05 8.35
N GLY A 569 -7.85 -4.47 9.46
CA GLY A 569 -8.47 -5.22 10.54
C GLY A 569 -9.83 -5.78 10.13
N LEU A 570 -10.41 -6.66 10.94
CA LEU A 570 -11.78 -7.14 10.69
C LEU A 570 -12.79 -5.99 10.82
N PRO A 571 -13.83 -5.96 9.96
CA PRO A 571 -14.93 -5.01 10.14
C PRO A 571 -15.68 -5.29 11.44
N ILE A 572 -15.95 -4.23 12.21
CA ILE A 572 -16.66 -4.29 13.48
C ILE A 572 -17.98 -3.53 13.43
N GLU A 573 -18.99 -4.06 14.11
CA GLU A 573 -20.25 -3.36 14.40
C GLU A 573 -20.14 -2.63 15.74
N LEU A 574 -20.63 -1.39 15.82
CA LEU A 574 -20.73 -0.62 17.06
C LEU A 574 -22.18 -0.55 17.57
N TRP A 575 -22.37 -0.65 18.89
CA TRP A 575 -23.66 -0.42 19.54
C TRP A 575 -23.50 0.19 20.94
N LEU A 576 -24.59 0.78 21.45
CA LEU A 576 -24.70 1.29 22.80
C LEU A 576 -25.30 0.21 23.72
N SER A 577 -24.67 0.01 24.87
CA SER A 577 -25.22 -0.83 25.94
C SER A 577 -26.30 -0.07 26.76
N PRO A 578 -27.12 -0.77 27.56
CA PRO A 578 -28.10 -0.14 28.45
C PRO A 578 -27.51 0.81 29.52
N ASN A 579 -26.21 0.74 29.78
CA ASN A 579 -25.48 1.64 30.69
C ASN A 579 -24.72 2.76 29.95
N ASN A 580 -25.07 3.05 28.70
CA ASN A 580 -24.46 4.09 27.86
C ASN A 580 -22.95 3.91 27.65
N GLU A 581 -22.51 2.67 27.48
CA GLU A 581 -21.14 2.35 27.11
C GLU A 581 -21.07 1.83 25.68
N LEU A 582 -19.93 2.06 25.03
CA LEU A 582 -19.67 1.51 23.72
C LEU A 582 -19.49 0.01 23.87
N ARG A 583 -20.08 -0.73 22.92
CA ARG A 583 -19.83 -2.14 22.71
C ARG A 583 -19.57 -2.35 21.23
N PHE A 584 -18.70 -3.30 20.92
CA PHE A 584 -18.34 -3.62 19.55
C PHE A 584 -17.85 -5.05 19.40
N GLY A 585 -17.87 -5.54 18.17
CA GLY A 585 -17.34 -6.84 17.82
C GLY A 585 -17.41 -7.09 16.32
N PRO A 586 -16.79 -8.18 15.84
CA PRO A 586 -16.76 -8.51 14.42
C PRO A 586 -18.17 -8.62 13.84
N ILE A 587 -18.35 -8.17 12.61
CA ILE A 587 -19.65 -8.28 11.93
C ILE A 587 -20.05 -9.75 11.74
N LYS A 588 -21.36 -10.01 11.79
CA LYS A 588 -21.93 -11.35 11.62
C LYS A 588 -21.63 -11.95 10.24
N GLU A 589 -21.40 -11.13 9.22
CA GLU A 589 -21.11 -11.58 7.86
C GLU A 589 -19.85 -12.46 7.78
N LEU A 590 -18.91 -12.30 8.72
CA LEU A 590 -17.70 -13.13 8.81
C LEU A 590 -18.00 -14.61 9.04
N GLU A 591 -19.18 -14.95 9.56
CA GLU A 591 -19.61 -16.35 9.73
C GLU A 591 -19.62 -17.13 8.42
N LYS A 592 -19.69 -16.45 7.26
CA LYS A 592 -19.61 -17.09 5.93
C LYS A 592 -18.26 -17.74 5.64
N LEU A 593 -17.21 -17.31 6.33
CA LEU A 593 -15.88 -17.88 6.20
C LEU A 593 -15.74 -19.20 6.96
N ARG A 594 -16.64 -19.50 7.91
CA ARG A 594 -16.57 -20.70 8.73
C ARG A 594 -16.68 -21.96 7.88
N GLU A 595 -15.70 -22.84 8.04
CA GLU A 595 -15.83 -24.25 7.71
C GLU A 595 -16.64 -24.98 8.81
N PRO A 596 -16.98 -26.28 8.65
CA PRO A 596 -17.61 -27.03 9.73
C PRO A 596 -16.85 -26.92 11.06
N GLU A 597 -17.60 -26.80 12.17
CA GLU A 597 -17.04 -26.72 13.52
C GLU A 597 -16.05 -27.86 13.79
N LEU A 598 -14.84 -27.50 14.23
CA LEU A 598 -13.85 -28.46 14.71
C LEU A 598 -14.19 -28.88 16.14
N ILE A 599 -14.62 -27.91 16.96
CA ILE A 599 -15.16 -28.13 18.31
C ILE A 599 -16.41 -27.28 18.46
N SER A 600 -17.43 -27.87 19.07
CA SER A 600 -18.66 -27.20 19.46
C SER A 600 -19.07 -27.71 20.82
N CYS A 601 -19.07 -26.82 21.80
CA CYS A 601 -19.35 -27.23 23.16
C CYS A 601 -20.04 -26.14 23.99
N THR A 602 -21.07 -26.56 24.74
CA THR A 602 -21.72 -25.77 25.78
C THR A 602 -21.60 -26.48 27.12
N ASN A 603 -21.18 -25.78 28.18
CA ASN A 603 -20.97 -26.32 29.53
C ASN A 603 -20.03 -27.55 29.57
N CYS A 604 -18.83 -27.43 29.01
CA CYS A 604 -17.79 -28.47 29.05
C CYS A 604 -16.78 -28.26 30.15
N ASN A 605 -16.15 -29.37 30.51
CA ASN A 605 -14.94 -29.37 31.30
C ASN A 605 -13.68 -29.17 30.43
N ALA A 606 -12.75 -28.33 30.90
CA ALA A 606 -11.51 -27.99 30.21
C ALA A 606 -10.62 -29.21 29.89
N LYS A 607 -10.60 -30.25 30.74
CA LYS A 607 -9.84 -31.48 30.46
C LYS A 607 -10.27 -32.16 29.17
N THR A 608 -11.58 -32.27 28.95
CA THR A 608 -12.13 -32.90 27.73
C THR A 608 -11.80 -32.07 26.50
N ILE A 609 -11.86 -30.74 26.61
CA ILE A 609 -11.53 -29.85 25.50
C ILE A 609 -10.03 -29.92 25.16
N ASN A 610 -9.14 -29.95 26.16
CA ASN A 610 -7.71 -30.14 25.92
C ASN A 610 -7.39 -31.43 25.14
N GLN A 611 -8.09 -32.54 25.42
CA GLN A 611 -7.93 -33.78 24.65
C GLN A 611 -8.35 -33.63 23.19
N GLN A 612 -9.35 -32.79 22.90
CA GLN A 612 -9.77 -32.52 21.52
C GLN A 612 -8.79 -31.58 20.81
N LEU A 613 -8.24 -30.59 21.52
CA LEU A 613 -7.28 -29.63 20.98
C LEU A 613 -5.96 -30.27 20.56
N GLU A 614 -5.57 -31.42 21.13
CA GLU A 614 -4.36 -32.18 20.72
C GLU A 614 -4.38 -32.57 19.23
N GLU A 615 -5.56 -32.77 18.64
CA GLU A 615 -5.75 -33.14 17.24
C GLU A 615 -5.98 -31.93 16.32
N ILE A 616 -6.05 -30.72 16.87
CA ILE A 616 -6.35 -29.50 16.12
C ILE A 616 -5.07 -28.71 15.85
N LYS A 617 -4.81 -28.49 14.57
CA LYS A 617 -3.76 -27.62 14.06
C LYS A 617 -4.34 -26.60 13.08
N GLY A 618 -3.90 -25.35 13.18
CA GLY A 618 -4.31 -24.31 12.24
C GLY A 618 -3.65 -22.96 12.44
N GLU A 619 -3.52 -22.23 11.33
CA GLU A 619 -3.07 -20.83 11.28
C GLU A 619 -4.21 -19.86 10.92
N GLN A 620 -5.38 -20.40 10.54
CA GLN A 620 -6.59 -19.67 10.12
C GLN A 620 -7.78 -20.17 10.95
N LEU A 621 -7.98 -19.58 12.12
CA LEU A 621 -8.93 -20.07 13.11
C LEU A 621 -9.78 -18.95 13.70
N GLU A 622 -11.04 -19.26 13.95
CA GLU A 622 -11.91 -18.50 14.84
C GLU A 622 -12.15 -19.33 16.11
N ILE A 623 -11.94 -18.72 17.28
CA ILE A 623 -12.09 -19.37 18.57
C ILE A 623 -13.00 -18.50 19.44
N LEU A 624 -14.12 -19.06 19.88
CA LEU A 624 -15.02 -18.42 20.83
C LEU A 624 -14.98 -19.18 22.15
N MET A 625 -14.58 -18.51 23.23
CA MET A 625 -14.43 -19.10 24.56
C MET A 625 -15.12 -18.24 25.61
N GLU A 626 -15.96 -18.86 26.44
CA GLU A 626 -16.64 -18.19 27.54
C GLU A 626 -16.50 -18.97 28.85
N PHE A 627 -16.11 -18.28 29.92
CA PHE A 627 -15.95 -18.86 31.26
C PHE A 627 -16.27 -17.85 32.36
N GLU A 628 -16.51 -18.36 33.57
CA GLU A 628 -16.57 -17.51 34.77
C GLU A 628 -15.15 -17.18 35.21
N ALA A 629 -14.91 -15.92 35.55
CA ALA A 629 -13.64 -15.50 36.11
C ALA A 629 -13.39 -16.18 37.48
N SER A 630 -12.13 -16.48 37.77
CA SER A 630 -11.68 -17.05 39.04
C SER A 630 -10.42 -16.35 39.54
N ASP A 631 -9.88 -16.79 40.67
CA ASP A 631 -8.63 -16.28 41.24
C ASP A 631 -7.37 -16.86 40.55
N LEU A 632 -7.52 -17.58 39.43
CA LEU A 632 -6.44 -18.15 38.63
C LEU A 632 -6.48 -17.62 37.20
N GLU A 633 -5.31 -17.59 36.55
CA GLU A 633 -5.21 -17.32 35.12
C GLU A 633 -5.99 -18.35 34.30
N GLN A 634 -6.79 -17.87 33.35
CA GLN A 634 -7.68 -18.69 32.52
C GLN A 634 -7.68 -18.18 31.08
N GLY A 635 -7.54 -19.07 30.11
CA GLY A 635 -7.43 -18.68 28.70
C GLY A 635 -6.98 -19.81 27.78
N ILE A 636 -6.16 -19.47 26.78
CA ILE A 636 -5.70 -20.38 25.73
C ILE A 636 -4.30 -20.01 25.23
N GLU A 637 -3.45 -21.02 25.08
CA GLU A 637 -2.23 -21.00 24.30
C GLU A 637 -2.58 -21.18 22.82
N VAL A 638 -2.03 -20.32 21.96
CA VAL A 638 -2.16 -20.39 20.51
C VAL A 638 -0.78 -20.56 19.87
N ARG A 639 -0.76 -21.13 18.66
CA ARG A 639 0.47 -21.29 17.85
C ARG A 639 1.54 -22.14 18.57
N ARG A 640 1.13 -23.13 19.35
CA ARG A 640 2.04 -24.08 20.03
C ARG A 640 2.75 -24.97 19.00
N THR A 641 4.04 -25.19 19.15
CA THR A 641 4.85 -26.10 18.30
C THR A 641 4.68 -27.56 18.72
N ASP A 642 5.11 -28.50 17.87
CA ASP A 642 4.97 -29.94 18.11
C ASP A 642 5.83 -30.43 19.29
N ASP A 643 6.97 -29.76 19.54
CA ASP A 643 7.81 -30.00 20.73
C ASP A 643 7.24 -29.40 22.02
N GLY A 644 6.13 -28.65 21.91
CA GLY A 644 5.44 -28.04 23.03
C GLY A 644 5.95 -26.66 23.44
N SER A 645 6.81 -26.03 22.64
CA SER A 645 7.22 -24.64 22.83
C SER A 645 6.03 -23.68 22.67
N LEU A 646 5.93 -22.73 23.60
CA LEU A 646 4.87 -21.73 23.65
C LEU A 646 5.25 -20.54 22.77
N LYS A 647 4.34 -20.13 21.86
CA LYS A 647 4.53 -18.95 21.01
C LYS A 647 3.58 -17.81 21.34
N GLY A 648 2.29 -18.08 21.56
CA GLY A 648 1.31 -17.06 21.98
C GLY A 648 0.41 -17.55 23.11
N MET A 649 0.07 -16.66 24.04
CA MET A 649 -0.79 -16.94 25.19
C MET A 649 -1.83 -15.81 25.30
N ILE A 650 -3.10 -16.18 25.40
CA ILE A 650 -4.23 -15.25 25.54
C ILE A 650 -4.99 -15.67 26.80
N TYR A 651 -4.95 -14.88 27.86
CA TYR A 651 -5.55 -15.26 29.14
C TYR A 651 -6.02 -14.06 29.95
N TYR A 652 -7.05 -14.28 30.77
CA TYR A 652 -7.44 -13.33 31.80
C TYR A 652 -6.56 -13.54 33.04
N ASP A 653 -5.97 -12.45 33.52
CA ASP A 653 -5.20 -12.38 34.76
C ASP A 653 -6.02 -11.61 35.82
N PRO A 654 -6.48 -12.27 36.89
CA PRO A 654 -7.26 -11.63 37.95
C PRO A 654 -6.43 -10.70 38.85
N GLU A 655 -5.09 -10.82 38.89
CA GLU A 655 -4.25 -9.95 39.73
C GLU A 655 -4.21 -8.52 39.19
N ILE A 656 -4.14 -8.37 37.86
CA ILE A 656 -4.12 -7.09 37.15
C ILE A 656 -5.45 -6.74 36.49
N GLU A 657 -6.49 -7.55 36.70
CA GLU A 657 -7.83 -7.41 36.13
C GLU A 657 -7.82 -7.13 34.62
N SER A 658 -7.05 -7.90 33.86
CA SER A 658 -6.84 -7.65 32.42
C SER A 658 -6.78 -8.95 31.62
N VAL A 659 -7.19 -8.89 30.36
CA VAL A 659 -6.83 -9.92 29.38
C VAL A 659 -5.46 -9.59 28.82
N VAL A 660 -4.57 -10.56 28.84
CA VAL A 660 -3.17 -10.46 28.43
C VAL A 660 -2.99 -11.23 27.13
N PHE A 661 -2.34 -10.60 26.15
CA PHE A 661 -1.74 -11.29 25.02
C PHE A 661 -0.21 -11.23 25.14
N ASP A 662 0.40 -12.37 25.43
CA ASP A 662 1.86 -12.51 25.53
C ASP A 662 2.38 -13.40 24.40
N LYS A 663 3.41 -12.92 23.69
CA LYS A 663 4.01 -13.61 22.56
C LYS A 663 5.52 -13.76 22.72
N LYS A 664 6.02 -14.95 22.39
CA LYS A 664 7.43 -15.29 22.36
C LYS A 664 7.91 -15.31 20.92
N GLN A 665 8.36 -14.14 20.47
CA GLN A 665 8.94 -13.94 19.15
C GLN A 665 10.28 -13.24 19.29
N GLU A 666 11.29 -13.76 18.61
CA GLU A 666 12.58 -13.08 18.50
C GLU A 666 12.55 -12.16 17.27
N ASN A 667 12.94 -10.90 17.46
CA ASN A 667 13.20 -9.98 16.35
C ASN A 667 14.38 -9.07 16.75
N PRO A 668 15.41 -8.94 15.90
CA PRO A 668 16.60 -8.14 16.22
C PRO A 668 16.33 -6.63 16.31
N GLU A 669 15.26 -6.13 15.67
CA GLU A 669 14.88 -4.71 15.61
C GLU A 669 13.86 -4.31 16.68
N ARG A 670 13.26 -5.27 17.40
CA ARG A 670 12.18 -4.99 18.35
C ARG A 670 12.11 -5.96 19.53
N ASP A 671 11.90 -5.38 20.71
CA ASP A 671 11.52 -6.11 21.93
C ASP A 671 9.99 -6.15 22.06
N PHE A 672 9.42 -7.34 22.20
CA PHE A 672 7.97 -7.53 22.35
C PHE A 672 7.60 -7.64 23.83
N LYS A 673 6.56 -6.91 24.22
CA LYS A 673 5.99 -6.96 25.57
C LYS A 673 4.57 -7.51 25.50
N ALA A 674 4.15 -8.14 26.58
CA ALA A 674 2.77 -8.57 26.72
C ALA A 674 1.82 -7.37 26.66
N LEU A 675 0.78 -7.48 25.84
CA LEU A 675 -0.28 -6.50 25.68
C LEU A 675 -1.39 -6.77 26.70
N GLN A 676 -2.01 -5.71 27.22
CA GLN A 676 -2.95 -5.82 28.34
C GLN A 676 -4.19 -4.97 28.08
N ALA A 677 -5.34 -5.64 27.91
CA ALA A 677 -6.64 -5.01 27.80
C ALA A 677 -7.37 -5.05 29.17
N PRO A 678 -7.65 -3.90 29.80
CA PRO A 678 -8.32 -3.86 31.10
C PRO A 678 -9.73 -4.44 31.05
N LEU A 679 -10.06 -5.29 32.03
CA LEU A 679 -11.38 -5.88 32.23
C LEU A 679 -11.72 -5.96 33.72
N LYS A 680 -12.04 -4.79 34.29
CA LYS A 680 -12.21 -4.62 35.74
C LYS A 680 -13.44 -5.35 36.29
N ASN A 681 -13.32 -5.97 37.46
CA ASN A 681 -14.41 -6.67 38.15
C ASN A 681 -15.16 -7.69 37.26
N ALA A 682 -14.45 -8.36 36.36
CA ALA A 682 -15.05 -9.36 35.47
C ALA A 682 -15.60 -10.53 36.29
N SER A 683 -16.91 -10.79 36.17
CA SER A 683 -17.50 -12.05 36.67
C SER A 683 -17.50 -13.14 35.60
N LYS A 684 -17.52 -12.72 34.33
CA LYS A 684 -17.49 -13.55 33.13
C LYS A 684 -16.46 -12.98 32.16
N VAL A 685 -15.74 -13.87 31.49
CA VAL A 685 -14.86 -13.53 30.37
C VAL A 685 -15.34 -14.25 29.12
N LYS A 686 -15.51 -13.49 28.04
CA LYS A 686 -15.76 -13.93 26.67
C LYS A 686 -14.57 -13.46 25.83
N LEU A 687 -13.87 -14.43 25.24
CA LEU A 687 -12.80 -14.20 24.28
C LEU A 687 -13.29 -14.66 22.91
N HIS A 688 -13.30 -13.75 21.94
CA HIS A 688 -13.58 -14.05 20.53
C HIS A 688 -12.31 -13.74 19.73
N ILE A 689 -11.57 -14.80 19.43
CA ILE A 689 -10.20 -14.76 18.92
C ILE A 689 -10.20 -15.14 17.44
N PHE A 690 -9.50 -14.36 16.63
CA PHE A 690 -9.25 -14.61 15.22
C PHE A 690 -7.75 -14.74 14.98
N LEU A 691 -7.33 -15.86 14.40
CA LEU A 691 -5.95 -16.11 13.99
C LEU A 691 -5.94 -16.18 12.46
N ASP A 692 -5.20 -15.29 11.80
CA ASP A 692 -5.05 -15.30 10.35
C ASP A 692 -3.59 -15.17 9.94
N ARG A 693 -2.89 -16.30 9.94
CA ARG A 693 -1.46 -16.39 9.64
C ARG A 693 -0.65 -15.47 10.56
N SER A 694 -0.43 -14.23 10.14
CA SER A 694 0.28 -13.19 10.90
C SER A 694 -0.62 -12.23 11.68
N MET A 695 -1.95 -12.35 11.61
CA MET A 695 -2.88 -11.56 12.43
C MET A 695 -3.32 -12.32 13.68
N VAL A 696 -3.47 -11.57 14.76
CA VAL A 696 -4.25 -11.96 15.94
C VAL A 696 -5.18 -10.79 16.30
N GLU A 697 -6.48 -11.05 16.33
CA GLU A 697 -7.49 -10.13 16.86
C GLU A 697 -8.27 -10.80 17.99
N ILE A 698 -8.40 -10.12 19.12
CA ILE A 698 -9.03 -10.65 20.34
C ILE A 698 -10.09 -9.66 20.80
N TYR A 699 -11.35 -10.02 20.64
CA TYR A 699 -12.48 -9.21 21.13
C TYR A 699 -12.93 -9.73 22.50
N ILE A 700 -12.97 -8.83 23.48
CA ILE A 700 -13.11 -9.18 24.89
C ILE A 700 -14.41 -8.59 25.42
N ASN A 701 -15.34 -9.46 25.83
CA ASN A 701 -16.67 -9.10 26.36
C ASN A 701 -17.48 -8.13 25.47
N ASP A 702 -17.11 -8.00 24.20
CA ASP A 702 -17.62 -6.98 23.28
C ASP A 702 -17.37 -5.53 23.75
N GLU A 703 -16.36 -5.28 24.60
CA GLU A 703 -16.08 -3.96 25.23
C GLU A 703 -14.76 -3.33 24.78
N VAL A 704 -13.72 -4.16 24.63
CA VAL A 704 -12.36 -3.79 24.24
C VAL A 704 -11.76 -4.88 23.36
N SER A 705 -10.70 -4.57 22.63
CA SER A 705 -9.97 -5.54 21.82
C SER A 705 -8.45 -5.47 22.00
N ILE A 706 -7.75 -6.49 21.52
CA ILE A 706 -6.31 -6.47 21.27
C ILE A 706 -6.10 -6.92 19.83
N THR A 707 -5.49 -6.07 19.02
CA THR A 707 -5.08 -6.40 17.66
C THR A 707 -3.56 -6.36 17.54
N ASP A 708 -2.96 -7.41 16.98
CA ASP A 708 -1.50 -7.47 16.86
C ASP A 708 -1.05 -8.37 15.69
N ARG A 709 0.23 -8.25 15.34
CA ARG A 709 0.91 -9.00 14.29
C ARG A 709 1.88 -10.02 14.87
N ILE A 710 1.84 -11.24 14.35
CA ILE A 710 2.74 -12.34 14.71
C ILE A 710 3.51 -12.83 13.46
N TYR A 711 4.78 -13.14 13.62
CA TYR A 711 5.69 -13.61 12.56
C TYR A 711 6.52 -14.78 13.11
N PHE A 712 5.83 -15.83 13.56
CA PHE A 712 6.49 -17.03 14.07
C PHE A 712 7.12 -17.82 12.92
N ILE A 713 8.45 -17.95 12.93
CA ILE A 713 9.22 -18.61 11.86
C ILE A 713 9.04 -20.14 11.90
N ASP A 714 8.71 -20.72 13.05
CA ASP A 714 8.56 -22.17 13.22
C ASP A 714 7.33 -22.69 12.45
N ASP A 715 7.53 -23.50 11.41
CA ASP A 715 6.47 -24.00 10.51
C ASP A 715 5.41 -24.87 11.22
N ASP A 716 5.76 -25.47 12.35
CA ASP A 716 4.89 -26.35 13.13
C ASP A 716 4.10 -25.61 14.24
N ALA A 717 4.33 -24.30 14.45
CA ALA A 717 3.64 -23.47 15.44
C ALA A 717 2.15 -23.28 15.13
N THR A 718 1.33 -24.32 15.34
CA THR A 718 -0.06 -24.42 14.85
C THR A 718 -1.04 -25.03 15.86
N GLY A 719 -0.54 -25.53 17.00
CA GLY A 719 -1.35 -26.18 18.02
C GLY A 719 -2.03 -25.20 19.00
N LEU A 720 -2.96 -25.75 19.78
CA LEU A 720 -3.76 -25.03 20.78
C LEU A 720 -3.77 -25.77 22.13
N LYS A 721 -3.93 -25.05 23.24
CA LYS A 721 -4.13 -25.65 24.57
C LYS A 721 -4.76 -24.66 25.54
N LEU A 722 -5.72 -25.09 26.36
CA LEU A 722 -6.31 -24.22 27.38
C LEU A 722 -5.35 -23.92 28.54
N ILE A 723 -5.42 -22.69 29.04
CA ILE A 723 -4.78 -22.21 30.26
C ILE A 723 -5.83 -22.20 31.37
N GLY A 724 -5.47 -22.73 32.54
CA GLY A 724 -6.35 -22.82 33.71
C GLY A 724 -6.46 -24.25 34.25
N PRO A 725 -7.24 -24.44 35.34
CA PRO A 725 -7.33 -25.74 36.01
C PRO A 725 -8.15 -26.74 35.18
N GLU A 726 -7.81 -28.04 35.23
CA GLU A 726 -8.51 -29.09 34.47
C GLU A 726 -10.02 -29.16 34.78
N ASN A 727 -10.43 -28.77 35.99
CA ASN A 727 -11.84 -28.75 36.41
C ASN A 727 -12.59 -27.47 36.00
N MET A 728 -11.95 -26.52 35.30
CA MET A 728 -12.58 -25.32 34.76
C MET A 728 -13.77 -25.68 33.88
N ASN A 729 -14.88 -24.96 34.06
CA ASN A 729 -16.08 -25.12 33.26
C ASN A 729 -16.17 -23.98 32.23
N LEU A 730 -16.21 -24.36 30.96
CA LEU A 730 -16.46 -23.45 29.84
C LEU A 730 -17.95 -23.39 29.59
N LYS A 731 -18.54 -22.20 29.73
CA LYS A 731 -19.94 -21.97 29.34
C LYS A 731 -20.12 -22.25 27.85
N ASN A 732 -19.18 -21.76 27.04
CA ASN A 732 -19.14 -22.00 25.62
C ASN A 732 -17.69 -22.17 25.15
N PHE A 733 -17.45 -23.09 24.23
CA PHE A 733 -16.16 -23.24 23.55
C PHE A 733 -16.38 -23.76 22.13
N ASN A 734 -16.05 -22.95 21.14
CA ASN A 734 -16.18 -23.30 19.73
C ASN A 734 -14.89 -22.96 18.99
N VAL A 735 -14.54 -23.81 18.02
CA VAL A 735 -13.40 -23.60 17.14
C VAL A 735 -13.84 -23.87 15.71
N TRP A 736 -13.59 -22.91 14.82
CA TRP A 736 -13.78 -23.04 13.38
C TRP A 736 -12.46 -22.83 12.66
N ARG A 737 -12.28 -23.55 11.55
CA ARG A 737 -11.36 -23.10 10.51
C ARG A 737 -12.05 -22.05 9.65
N LEU A 738 -11.33 -21.01 9.28
CA LEU A 738 -11.84 -19.99 8.36
C LEU A 738 -11.22 -20.17 6.97
N LYS A 739 -12.04 -19.94 5.95
CA LYS A 739 -11.59 -19.83 4.55
C LYS A 739 -10.95 -18.47 4.32
N GLY A 740 -9.96 -18.42 3.44
CA GLY A 740 -9.45 -17.16 2.91
C GLY A 740 -10.43 -16.48 1.94
N ILE A 741 -10.19 -15.19 1.68
CA ILE A 741 -10.83 -14.45 0.60
C ILE A 741 -10.33 -15.01 -0.73
N ASP A 742 -11.26 -15.35 -1.62
CA ASP A 742 -10.97 -15.75 -3.00
C ASP A 742 -10.75 -14.51 -3.87
N TRP A 743 -9.55 -13.94 -3.77
CA TRP A 743 -9.19 -12.70 -4.44
C TRP A 743 -9.27 -12.84 -5.97
N LYS A 744 -9.86 -11.81 -6.59
CA LYS A 744 -9.87 -11.60 -8.04
C LYS A 744 -10.00 -10.11 -8.31
N TYR A 745 -9.79 -9.70 -9.55
CA TYR A 745 -10.17 -8.36 -10.01
C TYR A 745 -11.64 -8.38 -10.42
N ALA A 746 -12.40 -7.35 -10.03
CA ALA A 746 -13.74 -7.12 -10.54
C ALA A 746 -13.67 -6.72 -12.03
N GLU A 747 -14.60 -7.24 -12.82
CA GLU A 747 -14.72 -6.94 -14.26
C GLU A 747 -15.83 -5.92 -14.54
#